data_AF-A0A0K1PV85-F1
#
_entry.id   AF-A0A0K1PV85-F1
#
_cell.length_a   1.000
_cell.length_b   1.000
_cell.length_c   1.000
_cell.angle_alpha   90.00
_cell.angle_beta   90.00
_cell.angle_gamma   90.00
#
_symmetry.space_group_name_H-M   'P 1'
#
loop_
_entity.id
_entity.type
_entity.pdbx_description
1 polymer ?
#
loop_
_entity_poly.entity_id
_entity_poly.type
_entity_poly.pdbx_seq_one_letter_code
_entity_poly.pdbx_strand_id
1 'polypeptide(L)'
;MRHSMRWLAAGLAWALMTTACGPSKTTVDVKTRVAVTVTPTVDKLPFDPRGARITAAAQQLAEAAGHFIAIDVDAAIVPEFRSSFEEALGQSFENMIRDLASLKKRSEPAFAYGAPLVERVSLRYDVTATKDVVSLDAPSRTLVIRGPARREALVAEGTLYRALDDAFAAYVTQRFAKDSADSVAASDRRAYFDYLTGNGGGRSSFRDGKLETASDLANAPRAARIVSVVRLNELVTSDAALAKDTWRWLLSQNSWFTEQYTHRASLVRALPADCTFKRAETAYTRWLAAAFAKADDDQRLSIERSLFVRSFNQERAEQGGKSYPPFAWPGIDRFAFGLRVIDDWRAAGHLTQMTRGSSGKRSLAHEFVACPYAMDGTAHVVPHCDYDWYRFALESDDGPKRLASAMMERNDPIFTETVFHNIRHVASKSQDATIAMLRNVERNASAWLPGARVLAEASDNSTDRILLEEAQRLWLEHAEYRGTILYLLGHIDAYDHGNVDWRGFEDAFGGRVNASELQSYLDLGPTALWLLPIVWPALDKGYSRAALIVPKLDAMLDDGRLGSIPANGSYEALLHIIQHLCAEKNVADLATIRTYLKQRVASHPGEPFGRLEKDATSESCQPAPPPPPPRNEVRLVPGKQRLKIIQKGTP
;
A
#
# COMPACT_ATOMS: atom_id res chain seq x y z
N MET A 1 7.04 -38.58 -35.36
CA MET A 1 5.98 -38.31 -36.36
C MET A 1 5.86 -36.78 -36.45
N ARG A 2 6.69 -36.02 -37.16
CA ARG A 2 6.96 -35.95 -38.61
C ARG A 2 5.69 -35.95 -39.47
N HIS A 3 5.15 -34.76 -39.74
CA HIS A 3 4.71 -34.40 -41.09
C HIS A 3 4.96 -32.91 -41.36
N SER A 4 6.01 -32.70 -42.15
CA SER A 4 6.32 -31.51 -42.93
C SER A 4 5.31 -31.41 -44.08
N MET A 5 4.81 -30.21 -44.38
CA MET A 5 4.21 -29.97 -45.70
C MET A 5 4.61 -28.58 -46.21
N ARG A 6 5.25 -28.64 -47.38
CA ARG A 6 5.95 -27.59 -48.11
C ARG A 6 5.06 -27.14 -49.27
N TRP A 7 5.07 -25.83 -49.53
CA TRP A 7 4.92 -25.13 -50.82
C TRP A 7 3.66 -25.35 -51.67
N LEU A 8 3.00 -24.24 -52.04
CA LEU A 8 2.46 -24.02 -53.39
C LEU A 8 2.39 -22.51 -53.68
N ALA A 9 3.28 -22.07 -54.56
CA ALA A 9 3.22 -20.80 -55.26
C ALA A 9 2.48 -21.03 -56.58
N ALA A 10 1.47 -20.20 -56.86
CA ALA A 10 0.86 -19.98 -58.17
C ALA A 10 0.30 -18.54 -58.09
N GLY A 11 0.66 -17.58 -58.95
CA GLY A 11 0.87 -17.69 -60.37
C GLY A 11 -0.43 -17.32 -61.08
N LEU A 12 -0.78 -16.03 -61.11
CA LEU A 12 -1.82 -15.53 -62.01
C LEU A 12 -1.42 -14.19 -62.62
N ALA A 13 -0.86 -14.28 -63.82
CA ALA A 13 -0.78 -13.22 -64.80
C ALA A 13 -1.66 -13.65 -65.99
N TRP A 14 -2.48 -12.73 -66.50
CA TRP A 14 -3.17 -12.65 -67.81
C TRP A 14 -4.42 -11.78 -67.61
N ALA A 15 -4.84 -10.86 -68.48
CA ALA A 15 -4.28 -10.31 -69.70
C ALA A 15 -5.04 -9.00 -70.00
N LEU A 16 -4.37 -8.11 -70.74
CA LEU A 16 -4.94 -6.95 -71.44
C LEU A 16 -6.11 -7.35 -72.36
N MET A 17 -7.07 -6.42 -72.58
CA MET A 17 -7.49 -5.97 -73.92
C MET A 17 -8.41 -4.72 -73.88
N THR A 18 -8.05 -3.78 -74.75
CA THR A 18 -8.89 -2.85 -75.55
C THR A 18 -9.62 -1.67 -74.91
N THR A 19 -8.93 -0.52 -74.92
CA THR A 19 -9.30 0.75 -75.60
C THR A 19 -10.79 1.09 -75.82
N ALA A 20 -11.25 2.12 -75.13
CA ALA A 20 -12.21 3.10 -75.67
C ALA A 20 -11.62 4.50 -75.49
N CYS A 21 -11.14 5.11 -76.58
CA CYS A 21 -10.79 6.52 -76.65
C CYS A 21 -12.08 7.34 -76.61
N GLY A 22 -12.54 7.70 -75.42
CA GLY A 22 -13.44 8.85 -75.24
C GLY A 22 -12.62 10.14 -75.24
N PRO A 23 -13.13 11.27 -75.76
CA PRO A 23 -12.40 12.53 -75.73
C PRO A 23 -12.13 12.89 -74.26
N SER A 24 -10.86 12.84 -73.87
CA SER A 24 -10.38 13.42 -72.63
C SER A 24 -10.70 14.91 -72.67
N LYS A 25 -11.82 15.30 -72.07
CA LYS A 25 -11.95 16.64 -71.52
C LYS A 25 -10.88 16.73 -70.44
N THR A 26 -9.70 17.21 -70.82
CA THR A 26 -8.76 17.81 -69.88
C THR A 26 -9.49 19.03 -69.32
N THR A 27 -10.32 18.79 -68.31
CA THR A 27 -10.79 19.84 -67.44
C THR A 27 -9.54 20.18 -66.65
N VAL A 28 -8.77 21.14 -67.15
CA VAL A 28 -7.82 21.86 -66.31
C VAL A 28 -8.72 22.60 -65.32
N ASP A 29 -9.06 21.90 -64.24
CA ASP A 29 -9.65 22.51 -63.06
C ASP A 29 -8.57 23.45 -62.54
N VAL A 30 -8.61 24.69 -63.00
CA VAL A 30 -7.83 25.77 -62.41
C VAL A 30 -8.46 25.97 -61.03
N LYS A 31 -8.04 25.12 -60.07
CA LYS A 31 -8.16 25.40 -58.65
C LYS A 31 -7.33 26.66 -58.42
N THR A 32 -7.91 27.81 -58.71
CA THR A 32 -7.47 29.07 -58.15
C THR A 32 -7.46 28.83 -56.65
N ARG A 33 -6.26 28.63 -56.09
CA ARG A 33 -6.01 28.37 -54.67
C ARG A 33 -6.32 29.65 -53.91
N VAL A 34 -7.59 30.03 -53.87
CA VAL A 34 -8.08 31.18 -53.12
C VAL A 34 -8.13 30.73 -51.67
N ALA A 35 -7.09 31.11 -50.93
CA ALA A 35 -6.98 30.77 -49.51
C ALA A 35 -7.97 31.56 -48.65
N VAL A 36 -8.47 32.71 -49.13
CA VAL A 36 -9.37 33.59 -48.38
C VAL A 36 -10.49 34.13 -49.27
N THR A 37 -11.75 33.95 -48.85
CA THR A 37 -12.93 34.60 -49.46
C THR A 37 -13.59 35.52 -48.44
N VAL A 38 -14.20 36.61 -48.93
CA VAL A 38 -15.04 37.49 -48.10
C VAL A 38 -16.45 37.49 -48.69
N THR A 39 -17.44 37.19 -47.84
CA THR A 39 -18.84 37.01 -48.28
C THR A 39 -19.78 37.93 -47.48
N PRO A 40 -20.63 38.75 -48.15
CA PRO A 40 -20.68 39.01 -49.59
C PRO A 40 -19.39 39.68 -50.11
N THR A 41 -19.16 39.59 -51.42
CA THR A 41 -17.99 40.19 -52.06
C THR A 41 -17.96 41.70 -51.82
N VAL A 42 -16.80 42.23 -51.43
CA VAL A 42 -16.56 43.67 -51.23
C VAL A 42 -15.67 44.21 -52.35
N ASP A 43 -15.96 45.42 -52.84
CA ASP A 43 -15.29 46.01 -54.02
C ASP A 43 -13.78 46.23 -53.82
N LYS A 44 -13.34 46.46 -52.58
CA LYS A 44 -11.93 46.67 -52.24
C LYS A 44 -11.62 46.06 -50.88
N LEU A 45 -10.74 45.06 -50.86
CA LEU A 45 -10.20 44.50 -49.62
C LEU A 45 -9.15 45.46 -49.02
N PRO A 46 -9.03 45.54 -47.68
CA PRO A 46 -8.01 46.37 -47.04
C PRO A 46 -6.58 45.81 -47.15
N PHE A 47 -6.38 44.73 -47.91
CA PHE A 47 -5.13 43.99 -48.08
C PHE A 47 -5.12 43.27 -49.43
N ASP A 48 -3.95 42.82 -49.88
CA ASP A 48 -3.83 41.93 -51.03
C ASP A 48 -3.99 40.46 -50.57
N PRO A 49 -5.08 39.75 -50.96
CA PRO A 49 -5.25 38.34 -50.62
C PRO A 49 -4.18 37.42 -51.24
N ARG A 50 -3.33 37.93 -52.13
CA ARG A 50 -2.17 37.25 -52.73
C ARG A 50 -0.84 37.71 -52.15
N GLY A 51 -0.84 38.45 -51.04
CA GLY A 51 0.37 38.84 -50.34
C GLY A 51 1.28 37.63 -50.06
N ALA A 52 2.60 37.83 -50.16
CA ALA A 52 3.59 36.75 -50.03
C ALA A 52 3.47 36.01 -48.69
N ARG A 53 3.19 36.72 -47.59
CA ARG A 53 3.00 36.14 -46.26
C ARG A 53 1.79 35.22 -46.19
N ILE A 54 0.62 35.67 -46.67
CA ILE A 54 -0.62 34.87 -46.69
C ILE A 54 -0.43 33.62 -47.56
N THR A 55 0.19 33.77 -48.74
CA THR A 55 0.45 32.65 -49.64
C THR A 55 1.37 31.60 -48.99
N ALA A 56 2.45 32.05 -48.33
CA ALA A 56 3.36 31.15 -47.62
C ALA A 56 2.68 30.45 -46.44
N ALA A 57 1.91 31.18 -45.62
CA ALA A 57 1.18 30.61 -44.49
C ALA A 57 0.10 29.61 -44.93
N ALA A 58 -0.63 29.90 -46.01
CA ALA A 58 -1.60 28.98 -46.59
C ALA A 58 -0.94 27.71 -47.14
N GLN A 59 0.24 27.82 -47.75
CA GLN A 59 1.02 26.67 -48.22
C GLN A 59 1.50 25.80 -47.04
N GLN A 60 2.01 26.40 -45.96
CA GLN A 60 2.40 25.66 -44.76
C GLN A 60 1.20 25.00 -44.07
N LEU A 61 0.04 25.66 -44.03
CA LEU A 61 -1.18 25.04 -43.53
C LEU A 61 -1.60 23.86 -44.40
N ALA A 62 -1.48 23.98 -45.72
CA ALA A 62 -1.78 22.89 -46.64
C ALA A 62 -0.84 21.70 -46.46
N GLU A 63 0.45 21.95 -46.22
CA GLU A 63 1.42 20.91 -45.88
C GLU A 63 1.10 20.23 -44.55
N ALA A 64 0.68 21.00 -43.55
CA ALA A 64 0.29 20.46 -42.25
C ALA A 64 -1.00 19.61 -42.32
N ALA A 65 -1.98 20.03 -43.12
CA ALA A 65 -3.27 19.35 -43.25
C ALA A 65 -3.27 18.21 -44.29
N GLY A 66 -2.39 18.28 -45.30
CA GLY A 66 -2.39 17.42 -46.48
C GLY A 66 -3.20 17.97 -47.66
N HIS A 67 -3.91 19.08 -47.49
CA HIS A 67 -4.71 19.76 -48.52
C HIS A 67 -4.93 21.24 -48.16
N PHE A 68 -5.35 22.05 -49.13
CA PHE A 68 -5.65 23.46 -48.88
C PHE A 68 -6.91 23.64 -48.02
N ILE A 69 -6.81 24.52 -47.01
CA ILE A 69 -7.93 24.95 -46.19
C ILE A 69 -8.25 26.41 -46.53
N ALA A 70 -9.46 26.68 -47.01
CA ALA A 70 -9.93 28.02 -47.32
C ALA A 70 -10.50 28.71 -46.07
N ILE A 71 -10.28 30.02 -45.92
CA ILE A 71 -10.93 30.84 -44.89
C ILE A 71 -12.01 31.71 -45.55
N ASP A 72 -13.27 31.51 -45.20
CA ASP A 72 -14.39 32.35 -45.63
C ASP A 72 -14.78 33.31 -44.51
N VAL A 73 -14.62 34.61 -44.73
CA VAL A 73 -14.88 35.65 -43.72
C VAL A 73 -16.15 36.42 -44.08
N ASP A 74 -17.09 36.49 -43.16
CA ASP A 74 -18.25 37.37 -43.30
C ASP A 74 -17.79 38.84 -43.40
N ALA A 75 -18.28 39.55 -44.43
CA ALA A 75 -17.93 40.95 -44.67
C ALA A 75 -18.23 41.85 -43.46
N ALA A 76 -19.20 41.49 -42.63
CA ALA A 76 -19.54 42.22 -41.40
C ALA A 76 -18.42 42.21 -40.34
N ILE A 77 -17.47 41.27 -40.41
CA ILE A 77 -16.34 41.17 -39.47
C ILE A 77 -15.19 42.11 -39.90
N VAL A 78 -15.03 42.34 -41.21
CA VAL A 78 -13.88 43.08 -41.78
C VAL A 78 -13.72 44.51 -41.22
N PRO A 79 -14.79 45.30 -40.98
CA PRO A 79 -14.66 46.66 -40.44
C PRO A 79 -13.88 46.77 -39.13
N GLU A 80 -14.00 45.78 -38.25
CA GLU A 80 -13.35 45.78 -36.92
C GLU A 80 -11.84 45.56 -37.00
N PHE A 81 -11.35 45.06 -38.13
CA PHE A 81 -9.94 44.73 -38.37
C PHE A 81 -9.29 45.59 -39.45
N ARG A 82 -9.92 46.70 -39.89
CA ARG A 82 -9.50 47.46 -41.09
C ARG A 82 -8.00 47.76 -41.17
N SER A 83 -7.34 48.07 -40.06
CA SER A 83 -5.90 48.39 -40.02
C SER A 83 -4.98 47.18 -39.79
N SER A 84 -5.52 46.02 -39.37
CA SER A 84 -4.75 44.84 -38.95
C SER A 84 -5.27 43.52 -39.55
N PHE A 85 -6.15 43.56 -40.54
CA PHE A 85 -6.82 42.36 -41.07
C PHE A 85 -5.83 41.37 -41.70
N GLU A 86 -4.81 41.86 -42.42
CA GLU A 86 -3.74 41.00 -42.96
C GLU A 86 -2.96 40.28 -41.85
N GLU A 87 -2.66 40.99 -40.76
CA GLU A 87 -1.99 40.40 -39.59
C GLU A 87 -2.88 39.38 -38.89
N ALA A 88 -4.16 39.69 -38.67
CA ALA A 88 -5.12 38.79 -38.07
C ALA A 88 -5.36 37.52 -38.91
N LEU A 89 -5.36 37.64 -40.25
CA LEU A 89 -5.41 36.50 -41.17
C LEU A 89 -4.14 35.67 -41.09
N GLY A 90 -2.96 36.29 -41.16
CA GLY A 90 -1.68 35.60 -41.02
C GLY A 90 -1.60 34.82 -39.70
N GLN A 91 -1.98 35.47 -38.59
CA GLN A 91 -2.05 34.86 -37.27
C GLN A 91 -3.01 33.66 -37.23
N SER A 92 -4.12 33.72 -37.97
CA SER A 92 -5.09 32.61 -38.03
C SER A 92 -4.53 31.38 -38.73
N PHE A 93 -3.79 31.55 -39.84
CA PHE A 93 -3.06 30.44 -40.46
C PHE A 93 -2.03 29.85 -39.51
N GLU A 94 -1.22 30.69 -38.86
CA GLU A 94 -0.20 30.26 -37.91
C GLU A 94 -0.80 29.50 -36.71
N ASN A 95 -1.95 29.97 -36.18
CA ASN A 95 -2.69 29.30 -35.11
C ASN A 95 -3.22 27.93 -35.58
N MET A 96 -3.81 27.84 -36.77
CA MET A 96 -4.30 26.58 -37.32
C MET A 96 -3.17 25.57 -37.57
N ILE A 97 -2.00 26.01 -38.03
CA ILE A 97 -0.82 25.15 -38.18
C ILE A 97 -0.40 24.59 -36.82
N ARG A 98 -0.30 25.47 -35.79
CA ARG A 98 0.01 25.06 -34.42
C ARG A 98 -1.02 24.10 -33.84
N ASP A 99 -2.30 24.30 -34.14
CA ASP A 99 -3.39 23.42 -33.72
C ASP A 99 -3.29 22.03 -34.36
N LEU A 100 -3.07 21.95 -35.67
CA LEU A 100 -2.90 20.68 -36.39
C LEU A 100 -1.65 19.93 -35.94
N ALA A 101 -0.53 20.64 -35.77
CA ALA A 101 0.70 20.05 -35.24
C ALA A 101 0.50 19.54 -33.81
N SER A 102 -0.22 20.30 -32.97
CA SER A 102 -0.58 19.90 -31.61
C SER A 102 -1.51 18.68 -31.60
N LEU A 103 -2.49 18.63 -32.51
CA LEU A 103 -3.39 17.48 -32.66
C LEU A 103 -2.61 16.24 -33.07
N LYS A 104 -1.81 16.31 -34.14
CA LYS A 104 -0.99 15.20 -34.63
C LYS A 104 -0.06 14.66 -33.54
N LYS A 105 0.54 15.54 -32.74
CA LYS A 105 1.42 15.16 -31.63
C LYS A 105 0.69 14.52 -30.45
N ARG A 106 -0.55 14.95 -30.15
CA ARG A 106 -1.30 14.51 -28.95
C ARG A 106 -2.24 13.33 -29.23
N SER A 107 -2.86 13.29 -30.39
CA SER A 107 -3.77 12.24 -30.86
C SER A 107 -3.65 12.11 -32.37
N GLU A 108 -2.74 11.24 -32.81
CA GLU A 108 -2.58 10.89 -34.22
C GLU A 108 -3.89 10.35 -34.84
N PRO A 109 -4.71 9.53 -34.16
CA PRO A 109 -6.01 9.11 -34.69
C PRO A 109 -6.99 10.27 -34.91
N ALA A 110 -7.09 11.22 -33.97
CA ALA A 110 -7.96 12.38 -34.13
C ALA A 110 -7.49 13.29 -35.27
N PHE A 111 -6.17 13.42 -35.45
CA PHE A 111 -5.60 14.12 -36.61
C PHE A 111 -5.92 13.41 -37.93
N ALA A 112 -5.68 12.11 -38.01
CA ALA A 112 -5.92 11.30 -39.21
C ALA A 112 -7.40 11.29 -39.62
N TYR A 113 -8.31 11.33 -38.65
CA TYR A 113 -9.75 11.46 -38.88
C TYR A 113 -10.15 12.91 -39.23
N GLY A 114 -9.73 13.87 -38.42
CA GLY A 114 -10.27 15.24 -38.42
C GLY A 114 -9.67 16.15 -39.48
N ALA A 115 -8.36 16.08 -39.72
CA ALA A 115 -7.71 16.99 -40.67
C ALA A 115 -8.33 16.90 -42.08
N PRO A 116 -8.59 15.71 -42.66
CA PRO A 116 -9.26 15.58 -43.96
C PRO A 116 -10.71 16.10 -44.00
N LEU A 117 -11.34 16.37 -42.85
CA LEU A 117 -12.72 16.85 -42.76
C LEU A 117 -12.83 18.38 -42.76
N VAL A 118 -11.71 19.11 -42.79
CA VAL A 118 -11.71 20.58 -42.81
C VAL A 118 -11.07 21.06 -44.09
N GLU A 119 -11.91 21.38 -45.07
CA GLU A 119 -11.49 22.06 -46.31
C GLU A 119 -11.77 23.57 -46.24
N ARG A 120 -12.62 24.00 -45.30
CA ARG A 120 -12.99 25.40 -45.12
C ARG A 120 -13.16 25.76 -43.65
N VAL A 121 -12.73 26.97 -43.28
CA VAL A 121 -13.06 27.65 -42.02
C VAL A 121 -13.92 28.85 -42.34
N SER A 122 -15.16 28.87 -41.86
CA SER A 122 -16.13 29.92 -42.14
C SER A 122 -16.39 30.77 -40.89
N LEU A 123 -15.95 32.02 -40.92
CA LEU A 123 -16.17 33.01 -39.88
C LEU A 123 -17.47 33.75 -40.17
N ARG A 124 -18.47 33.59 -39.30
CA ARG A 124 -19.79 34.22 -39.46
C ARG A 124 -20.02 35.22 -38.34
N TYR A 125 -20.59 36.37 -38.71
CA TYR A 125 -21.07 37.33 -37.73
C TYR A 125 -22.39 36.86 -37.14
N ASP A 126 -22.52 36.92 -35.82
CA ASP A 126 -23.76 36.71 -35.10
C ASP A 126 -23.90 37.82 -34.05
N VAL A 127 -24.88 38.71 -34.28
CA VAL A 127 -25.16 39.85 -33.39
C VAL A 127 -25.59 39.43 -31.99
N THR A 128 -26.12 38.21 -31.85
CA THR A 128 -26.61 37.69 -30.56
C THR A 128 -25.52 36.98 -29.78
N ALA A 129 -24.41 36.60 -30.44
CA ALA A 129 -23.32 35.89 -29.81
C ALA A 129 -22.42 36.84 -29.01
N THR A 130 -22.21 36.53 -27.73
CA THR A 130 -21.25 37.23 -26.86
C THR A 130 -19.85 36.62 -26.89
N LYS A 131 -19.71 35.43 -27.49
CA LYS A 131 -18.47 34.67 -27.63
C LYS A 131 -18.52 33.81 -28.89
N ASP A 132 -17.37 33.34 -29.35
CA ASP A 132 -17.31 32.42 -30.47
C ASP A 132 -17.95 31.06 -30.13
N VAL A 133 -18.81 30.59 -31.02
CA VAL A 133 -19.39 29.25 -31.06
C VAL A 133 -18.79 28.53 -32.25
N VAL A 134 -18.16 27.40 -31.98
CA VAL A 134 -17.38 26.64 -32.95
C VAL A 134 -18.10 25.31 -33.21
N SER A 135 -18.31 24.98 -34.48
CA SER A 135 -18.95 23.72 -34.89
C SER A 135 -18.35 23.21 -36.19
N LEU A 136 -18.02 21.92 -36.25
CA LEU A 136 -17.59 21.26 -37.49
C LEU A 136 -18.79 20.64 -38.20
N ASP A 137 -19.10 21.10 -39.40
CA ASP A 137 -20.06 20.47 -40.30
C ASP A 137 -19.32 19.50 -41.23
N ALA A 138 -19.23 18.23 -40.80
CA ALA A 138 -18.47 17.21 -41.52
C ALA A 138 -18.98 16.95 -42.95
N PRO A 139 -20.30 16.91 -43.24
CA PRO A 139 -20.82 16.82 -44.62
C PRO A 139 -20.31 17.91 -45.57
N SER A 140 -20.25 19.18 -45.12
CA SER A 140 -19.75 20.31 -45.93
C SER A 140 -18.26 20.58 -45.77
N ARG A 141 -17.56 19.76 -44.98
CA ARG A 141 -16.15 19.89 -44.61
C ARG A 141 -15.77 21.29 -44.13
N THR A 142 -16.70 21.94 -43.41
CA THR A 142 -16.57 23.33 -43.01
C THR A 142 -16.57 23.46 -41.49
N LEU A 143 -15.49 24.01 -40.94
CA LEU A 143 -15.46 24.49 -39.56
C LEU A 143 -16.12 25.87 -39.50
N VAL A 144 -17.25 26.00 -38.82
CA VAL A 144 -17.97 27.26 -38.67
C VAL A 144 -17.63 27.89 -37.32
N ILE A 145 -17.21 29.15 -37.33
CA ILE A 145 -16.96 29.98 -36.14
C ILE A 145 -17.95 31.14 -36.19
N ARG A 146 -19.00 31.08 -35.37
CA ARG A 146 -20.02 32.14 -35.24
C ARG A 146 -19.74 32.98 -34.02
N GLY A 147 -19.70 34.29 -34.15
CA GLY A 147 -19.38 35.15 -33.01
C GLY A 147 -19.60 36.63 -33.29
N PRO A 148 -19.35 37.51 -32.30
CA PRO A 148 -19.47 38.94 -32.48
C PRO A 148 -18.49 39.47 -33.54
N ALA A 149 -18.75 40.67 -34.05
CA ALA A 149 -17.86 41.30 -35.04
C ALA A 149 -16.48 41.58 -34.43
N ARG A 150 -16.47 42.14 -33.21
CA ARG A 150 -15.27 42.37 -32.42
C ARG A 150 -14.81 41.07 -31.76
N ARG A 151 -13.63 40.60 -32.14
CA ARG A 151 -12.98 39.41 -31.57
C ARG A 151 -11.47 39.62 -31.49
N GLU A 152 -10.80 38.87 -30.62
CA GLU A 152 -9.35 39.00 -30.41
C GLU A 152 -8.54 38.41 -31.57
N ALA A 153 -9.05 37.35 -32.20
CA ALA A 153 -8.46 36.71 -33.38
C ALA A 153 -9.55 36.20 -34.32
N LEU A 154 -9.26 36.14 -35.62
CA LEU A 154 -10.17 35.55 -36.60
C LEU A 154 -10.33 34.04 -36.37
N VAL A 155 -9.22 33.34 -36.12
CA VAL A 155 -9.17 31.97 -35.58
C VAL A 155 -8.22 31.94 -34.37
N ALA A 156 -8.76 31.83 -33.17
CA ALA A 156 -7.96 31.77 -31.94
C ALA A 156 -7.19 30.44 -31.82
N GLU A 157 -6.03 30.46 -31.16
CA GLU A 157 -5.25 29.26 -30.87
C GLU A 157 -6.06 28.22 -30.06
N GLY A 158 -5.97 26.96 -30.45
CA GLY A 158 -6.70 25.84 -29.89
C GLY A 158 -8.10 25.63 -30.48
N THR A 159 -8.60 26.54 -31.32
CA THR A 159 -9.96 26.46 -31.90
C THR A 159 -10.12 25.27 -32.83
N LEU A 160 -9.23 25.14 -33.81
CA LEU A 160 -9.27 24.04 -34.77
C LEU A 160 -8.94 22.72 -34.08
N TYR A 161 -7.96 22.72 -33.17
CA TYR A 161 -7.60 21.56 -32.37
C TYR A 161 -8.80 21.00 -31.60
N ARG A 162 -9.52 21.84 -30.83
CA ARG A 162 -10.67 21.40 -30.03
C ARG A 162 -11.82 20.91 -30.91
N ALA A 163 -12.13 21.63 -31.99
CA ALA A 163 -13.23 21.23 -32.87
C ALA A 163 -12.99 19.86 -33.54
N LEU A 164 -11.76 19.58 -33.95
CA LEU A 164 -11.39 18.28 -34.51
C LEU A 164 -11.36 17.18 -33.44
N ASP A 165 -10.86 17.47 -32.24
CA ASP A 165 -10.88 16.54 -31.10
C ASP A 165 -12.32 16.17 -30.70
N ASP A 166 -13.22 17.16 -30.63
CA ASP A 166 -14.64 16.98 -30.33
C ASP A 166 -15.35 16.18 -31.43
N ALA A 167 -15.05 16.46 -32.71
CA ALA A 167 -15.60 15.70 -33.82
C ALA A 167 -15.14 14.24 -33.83
N PHE A 168 -13.86 13.99 -33.51
CA PHE A 168 -13.34 12.64 -33.34
C PHE A 168 -13.99 11.94 -32.14
N ALA A 169 -14.14 12.62 -31.02
CA ALA A 169 -14.82 12.10 -29.83
C ALA A 169 -16.28 11.69 -30.13
N ALA A 170 -17.00 12.51 -30.90
CA ALA A 170 -18.35 12.20 -31.36
C ALA A 170 -18.36 10.96 -32.27
N TYR A 171 -17.41 10.86 -33.21
CA TYR A 171 -17.26 9.70 -34.09
C TYR A 171 -16.99 8.40 -33.32
N VAL A 172 -16.01 8.39 -32.40
CA VAL A 172 -15.71 7.18 -31.61
C VAL A 172 -16.86 6.82 -30.67
N THR A 173 -17.58 7.80 -30.15
CA THR A 173 -18.80 7.56 -29.36
C THR A 173 -19.89 6.93 -30.22
N GLN A 174 -20.16 7.46 -31.40
CA GLN A 174 -21.13 6.86 -32.31
C GLN A 174 -20.76 5.43 -32.68
N ARG A 175 -19.45 5.18 -32.89
CA ARG A 175 -18.92 3.86 -33.24
C ARG A 175 -19.08 2.86 -32.10
N PHE A 176 -18.66 3.21 -30.88
CA PHE A 176 -18.47 2.24 -29.80
C PHE A 176 -19.47 2.31 -28.65
N ALA A 177 -20.31 3.34 -28.55
CA ALA A 177 -21.19 3.52 -27.37
C ALA A 177 -22.19 2.38 -27.15
N LYS A 178 -22.51 1.61 -28.19
CA LYS A 178 -23.43 0.45 -28.13
C LYS A 178 -22.70 -0.90 -28.10
N ASP A 179 -21.39 -0.89 -28.26
CA ASP A 179 -20.60 -2.11 -28.31
C ASP A 179 -20.26 -2.63 -26.91
N SER A 180 -20.17 -3.94 -26.78
CA SER A 180 -19.57 -4.59 -25.62
C SER A 180 -18.14 -4.98 -25.95
N ALA A 181 -17.30 -5.24 -24.94
CA ALA A 181 -15.93 -5.69 -25.19
C ALA A 181 -15.88 -6.99 -26.02
N ASP A 182 -16.90 -7.83 -25.93
CA ASP A 182 -17.05 -9.07 -26.70
C ASP A 182 -17.45 -8.84 -28.18
N SER A 183 -18.16 -7.75 -28.49
CA SER A 183 -18.59 -7.45 -29.87
C SER A 183 -17.50 -6.72 -30.68
N VAL A 184 -16.48 -6.15 -30.03
CA VAL A 184 -15.40 -5.42 -30.69
C VAL A 184 -14.36 -6.38 -31.28
N ALA A 185 -14.14 -6.26 -32.60
CA ALA A 185 -13.13 -7.01 -33.33
C ALA A 185 -11.72 -6.78 -32.76
N ALA A 186 -10.85 -7.79 -32.82
CA ALA A 186 -9.51 -7.73 -32.23
C ALA A 186 -8.68 -6.53 -32.71
N SER A 187 -8.80 -6.15 -33.99
CA SER A 187 -8.13 -4.98 -34.58
C SER A 187 -8.61 -3.64 -34.02
N ASP A 188 -9.83 -3.57 -33.49
CA ASP A 188 -10.45 -2.34 -32.99
C ASP A 188 -10.33 -2.18 -31.47
N ARG A 189 -9.85 -3.20 -30.75
CA ARG A 189 -9.77 -3.22 -29.29
C ARG A 189 -8.93 -2.09 -28.70
N ARG A 190 -7.87 -1.66 -29.42
CA ARG A 190 -7.05 -0.51 -29.01
C ARG A 190 -7.88 0.78 -29.03
N ALA A 191 -8.55 1.06 -30.15
CA ALA A 191 -9.40 2.23 -30.28
C ALA A 191 -10.58 2.21 -29.28
N TYR A 192 -11.14 1.02 -29.02
CA TYR A 192 -12.17 0.84 -28.01
C TYR A 192 -11.67 1.11 -26.58
N PHE A 193 -10.46 0.65 -26.24
CA PHE A 193 -9.83 0.99 -24.96
C PHE A 193 -9.57 2.49 -24.82
N ASP A 194 -9.07 3.14 -25.87
CA ASP A 194 -8.81 4.58 -25.89
C ASP A 194 -10.12 5.39 -25.73
N TYR A 195 -11.22 4.90 -26.32
CA TYR A 195 -12.58 5.40 -26.10
C TYR A 195 -13.02 5.26 -24.64
N LEU A 196 -12.92 4.05 -24.06
CA LEU A 196 -13.32 3.80 -22.67
C LEU A 196 -12.50 4.67 -21.69
N THR A 197 -11.20 4.81 -21.92
CA THR A 197 -10.30 5.49 -20.97
C THR A 197 -10.21 7.00 -21.17
N GLY A 198 -10.72 7.53 -22.29
CA GLY A 198 -10.62 8.95 -22.65
C GLY A 198 -9.23 9.37 -23.16
N ASN A 199 -8.35 8.41 -23.45
CA ASN A 199 -7.02 8.67 -24.00
C ASN A 199 -7.04 9.07 -25.49
N GLY A 200 -8.13 8.74 -26.22
CA GLY A 200 -8.25 8.97 -27.67
C GLY A 200 -8.53 10.41 -28.11
N GLY A 201 -8.77 11.36 -27.20
CA GLY A 201 -9.29 12.69 -27.54
C GLY A 201 -10.81 12.75 -27.30
N GLY A 202 -11.27 13.77 -26.56
CA GLY A 202 -12.60 13.77 -25.92
C GLY A 202 -12.57 14.03 -24.41
N ARG A 203 -11.74 15.00 -23.98
CA ARG A 203 -11.39 15.28 -22.56
C ARG A 203 -12.55 15.63 -21.62
N SER A 204 -13.80 15.80 -22.08
CA SER A 204 -14.87 16.41 -21.28
C SER A 204 -16.05 15.50 -20.94
N SER A 205 -16.40 14.51 -21.76
CA SER A 205 -17.68 13.80 -21.63
C SER A 205 -17.70 12.69 -20.58
N PHE A 206 -16.53 12.29 -20.05
CA PHE A 206 -16.42 11.12 -19.18
C PHE A 206 -15.97 11.40 -17.75
N ARG A 207 -16.02 12.67 -17.31
CA ARG A 207 -15.93 12.94 -15.87
C ARG A 207 -17.20 12.42 -15.23
N ASP A 208 -17.06 11.63 -14.18
CA ASP A 208 -18.21 11.37 -13.32
C ASP A 208 -18.73 12.74 -12.90
N GLY A 209 -20.01 13.00 -13.16
CA GLY A 209 -20.65 14.21 -12.65
C GLY A 209 -20.56 14.24 -11.12
N LYS A 210 -21.24 15.20 -10.52
CA LYS A 210 -21.43 15.17 -9.06
C LYS A 210 -22.21 13.91 -8.68
N LEU A 211 -21.54 12.91 -8.11
CA LEU A 211 -22.18 11.69 -7.60
C LEU A 211 -22.71 11.97 -6.18
N GLU A 212 -23.74 12.81 -6.09
CA GLU A 212 -24.30 13.29 -4.81
C GLU A 212 -25.43 12.36 -4.31
N THR A 213 -26.05 11.57 -5.18
CA THR A 213 -27.14 10.64 -4.82
C THR A 213 -26.79 9.17 -5.07
N ALA A 214 -27.54 8.26 -4.45
CA ALA A 214 -27.41 6.82 -4.70
C ALA A 214 -27.73 6.47 -6.16
N SER A 215 -28.67 7.18 -6.80
CA SER A 215 -29.01 7.00 -8.21
C SER A 215 -27.85 7.43 -9.13
N ASP A 216 -27.18 8.53 -8.81
CA ASP A 216 -26.01 8.99 -9.58
C ASP A 216 -24.88 7.96 -9.50
N LEU A 217 -24.59 7.47 -8.29
CA LEU A 217 -23.55 6.46 -8.07
C LEU A 217 -23.90 5.11 -8.71
N ALA A 218 -25.16 4.67 -8.59
CA ALA A 218 -25.65 3.43 -9.21
C ALA A 218 -25.43 3.39 -10.73
N ASN A 219 -25.52 4.56 -11.38
CA ASN A 219 -25.43 4.76 -12.82
C ASN A 219 -24.12 5.45 -13.25
N ALA A 220 -23.11 5.50 -12.39
CA ALA A 220 -21.86 6.20 -12.67
C ALA A 220 -21.22 5.68 -13.98
N PRO A 221 -20.96 6.54 -14.98
CA PRO A 221 -20.37 6.13 -16.25
C PRO A 221 -19.02 5.42 -16.09
N ARG A 222 -18.22 5.80 -15.08
CA ARG A 222 -16.97 5.08 -14.76
C ARG A 222 -17.17 3.62 -14.37
N ALA A 223 -18.25 3.27 -13.67
CA ALA A 223 -18.55 1.88 -13.33
C ALA A 223 -18.75 1.01 -14.59
N ALA A 224 -19.55 1.49 -15.55
CA ALA A 224 -19.77 0.80 -16.82
C ALA A 224 -18.45 0.57 -17.57
N ARG A 225 -17.58 1.58 -17.60
CA ARG A 225 -16.25 1.48 -18.21
C ARG A 225 -15.35 0.47 -17.52
N ILE A 226 -15.34 0.43 -16.19
CA ILE A 226 -14.56 -0.56 -15.43
C ILE A 226 -14.98 -1.98 -15.83
N VAL A 227 -16.29 -2.26 -15.92
CA VAL A 227 -16.78 -3.56 -16.41
C VAL A 227 -16.24 -3.87 -17.80
N SER A 228 -16.36 -2.92 -18.73
CA SER A 228 -15.88 -3.10 -20.11
C SER A 228 -14.37 -3.30 -20.20
N VAL A 229 -13.57 -2.57 -19.42
CA VAL A 229 -12.10 -2.70 -19.43
C VAL A 229 -11.65 -3.99 -18.75
N VAL A 230 -12.30 -4.44 -17.66
CA VAL A 230 -12.03 -5.76 -17.08
C VAL A 230 -12.26 -6.85 -18.13
N ARG A 231 -13.40 -6.83 -18.81
CA ARG A 231 -13.69 -7.80 -19.87
C ARG A 231 -12.71 -7.70 -21.04
N LEU A 232 -12.34 -6.49 -21.44
CA LEU A 232 -11.35 -6.28 -22.49
C LEU A 232 -9.99 -6.85 -22.10
N ASN A 233 -9.54 -6.66 -20.86
CA ASN A 233 -8.27 -7.21 -20.37
C ASN A 233 -8.22 -8.74 -20.46
N GLU A 234 -9.35 -9.43 -20.23
CA GLU A 234 -9.47 -10.88 -20.42
C GLU A 234 -9.37 -11.32 -21.89
N LEU A 235 -9.89 -10.49 -22.81
CA LEU A 235 -9.94 -10.80 -24.24
C LEU A 235 -8.62 -10.52 -24.98
N VAL A 236 -7.76 -9.64 -24.44
CA VAL A 236 -6.50 -9.23 -25.07
C VAL A 236 -5.42 -10.29 -24.80
N THR A 237 -5.29 -11.24 -25.73
CA THR A 237 -4.30 -12.33 -25.64
C THR A 237 -3.06 -12.12 -26.51
N SER A 238 -3.20 -11.43 -27.65
CA SER A 238 -2.13 -11.28 -28.66
C SER A 238 -1.45 -9.92 -28.69
N ASP A 239 -2.03 -8.89 -28.05
CA ASP A 239 -1.48 -7.53 -28.01
C ASP A 239 -0.95 -7.23 -26.60
N ALA A 240 0.36 -7.44 -26.42
CA ALA A 240 1.04 -7.24 -25.14
C ALA A 240 1.03 -5.76 -24.68
N ALA A 241 1.04 -4.81 -25.61
CA ALA A 241 1.02 -3.38 -25.28
C ALA A 241 -0.35 -3.00 -24.71
N LEU A 242 -1.43 -3.41 -25.37
CA LEU A 242 -2.78 -3.19 -24.88
C LEU A 242 -3.06 -3.95 -23.57
N ALA A 243 -2.56 -5.17 -23.40
CA ALA A 243 -2.67 -5.91 -22.14
C ALA A 243 -2.02 -5.14 -20.98
N LYS A 244 -0.83 -4.56 -21.20
CA LYS A 244 -0.13 -3.73 -20.21
C LYS A 244 -0.87 -2.43 -19.89
N ASP A 245 -1.43 -1.78 -20.91
CA ASP A 245 -2.15 -0.51 -20.72
C ASP A 245 -3.50 -0.72 -20.00
N THR A 246 -4.25 -1.76 -20.36
CA THR A 246 -5.49 -2.16 -19.65
C THR A 246 -5.20 -2.53 -18.20
N TRP A 247 -4.14 -3.29 -17.94
CA TRP A 247 -3.68 -3.62 -16.59
C TRP A 247 -3.37 -2.37 -15.76
N ARG A 248 -2.54 -1.46 -16.29
CA ARG A 248 -2.15 -0.22 -15.60
C ARG A 248 -3.37 0.63 -15.30
N TRP A 249 -4.29 0.75 -16.26
CA TRP A 249 -5.52 1.51 -16.05
C TRP A 249 -6.41 0.88 -14.98
N LEU A 250 -6.57 -0.45 -14.98
CA LEU A 250 -7.36 -1.14 -13.95
C LEU A 250 -6.73 -1.00 -12.57
N LEU A 251 -5.40 -1.11 -12.44
CA LEU A 251 -4.73 -0.85 -11.16
C LEU A 251 -5.04 0.55 -10.64
N SER A 252 -5.08 1.59 -11.48
CA SER A 252 -5.38 2.95 -11.02
C SER A 252 -6.84 3.16 -10.58
N GLN A 253 -7.76 2.23 -10.91
CA GLN A 253 -9.16 2.32 -10.47
C GLN A 253 -9.36 1.94 -9.00
N ASN A 254 -8.34 1.39 -8.33
CA ASN A 254 -8.39 1.11 -6.90
C ASN A 254 -8.73 2.37 -6.08
N SER A 255 -8.15 3.51 -6.47
CA SER A 255 -8.35 4.83 -5.87
C SER A 255 -9.80 5.30 -5.97
N TRP A 256 -10.48 5.02 -7.10
CA TRP A 256 -11.87 5.42 -7.29
C TRP A 256 -12.83 4.65 -6.39
N PHE A 257 -12.67 3.32 -6.28
CA PHE A 257 -13.46 2.52 -5.34
C PHE A 257 -13.16 2.90 -3.89
N THR A 258 -11.88 3.08 -3.55
CA THR A 258 -11.45 3.57 -2.23
C THR A 258 -12.14 4.88 -1.88
N GLU A 259 -12.15 5.85 -2.79
CA GLU A 259 -12.85 7.14 -2.62
C GLU A 259 -14.36 6.94 -2.39
N GLN A 260 -15.00 6.02 -3.12
CA GLN A 260 -16.42 5.75 -2.92
C GLN A 260 -16.70 5.12 -1.55
N TYR A 261 -15.83 4.22 -1.08
CA TYR A 261 -15.98 3.59 0.23
C TYR A 261 -15.76 4.56 1.39
N THR A 262 -14.87 5.56 1.23
CA THR A 262 -14.50 6.48 2.30
C THR A 262 -15.30 7.77 2.32
N HIS A 263 -15.69 8.29 1.16
CA HIS A 263 -16.38 9.58 1.07
C HIS A 263 -17.87 9.45 0.79
N ARG A 264 -18.33 8.23 0.42
CA ARG A 264 -19.71 7.95 0.03
C ARG A 264 -20.23 6.63 0.60
N ALA A 265 -19.77 6.26 1.80
CA ALA A 265 -20.10 4.99 2.45
C ALA A 265 -21.62 4.74 2.56
N SER A 266 -22.39 5.77 2.93
CA SER A 266 -23.85 5.69 3.03
C SER A 266 -24.51 5.40 1.67
N LEU A 267 -24.05 6.06 0.61
CA LEU A 267 -24.55 5.85 -0.75
C LEU A 267 -24.22 4.43 -1.23
N VAL A 268 -22.97 3.97 -1.07
CA VAL A 268 -22.54 2.63 -1.50
C VAL A 268 -23.36 1.51 -0.83
N ARG A 269 -23.69 1.67 0.45
CA ARG A 269 -24.52 0.71 1.21
C ARG A 269 -25.98 0.68 0.74
N ALA A 270 -26.50 1.81 0.26
CA ALA A 270 -27.88 1.93 -0.20
C ALA A 270 -28.09 1.47 -1.65
N LEU A 271 -27.03 1.10 -2.38
CA LEU A 271 -27.13 0.71 -3.79
C LEU A 271 -27.85 -0.64 -3.97
N PRO A 272 -28.72 -0.78 -4.99
CA PRO A 272 -29.23 -2.08 -5.41
C PRO A 272 -28.11 -3.03 -5.83
N ALA A 273 -28.22 -4.31 -5.47
CA ALA A 273 -27.18 -5.32 -5.71
C ALA A 273 -26.88 -5.55 -7.20
N ASP A 274 -27.85 -5.27 -8.07
CA ASP A 274 -27.76 -5.47 -9.51
C ASP A 274 -27.39 -4.21 -10.29
N CYS A 275 -27.19 -3.06 -9.63
CA CYS A 275 -26.87 -1.81 -10.33
C CYS A 275 -25.48 -1.83 -11.00
N THR A 276 -25.23 -0.88 -11.91
CA THR A 276 -23.97 -0.84 -12.68
C THR A 276 -22.74 -0.73 -11.78
N PHE A 277 -22.82 0.06 -10.70
CA PHE A 277 -21.74 0.14 -9.70
C PHE A 277 -21.42 -1.23 -9.08
N LYS A 278 -22.43 -1.97 -8.60
CA LYS A 278 -22.23 -3.27 -7.95
C LYS A 278 -21.72 -4.34 -8.90
N ARG A 279 -22.13 -4.30 -10.18
CA ARG A 279 -21.53 -5.14 -11.23
C ARG A 279 -20.05 -4.81 -11.46
N ALA A 280 -19.70 -3.53 -11.51
CA ALA A 280 -18.31 -3.08 -11.65
C ALA A 280 -17.46 -3.49 -10.46
N GLU A 281 -17.96 -3.27 -9.24
CA GLU A 281 -17.33 -3.65 -7.99
C GLU A 281 -17.03 -5.16 -7.96
N THR A 282 -18.01 -5.99 -8.32
CA THR A 282 -17.86 -7.45 -8.37
C THR A 282 -16.83 -7.89 -9.42
N ALA A 283 -16.93 -7.37 -10.65
CA ALA A 283 -16.01 -7.71 -11.73
C ALA A 283 -14.58 -7.27 -11.40
N TYR A 284 -14.43 -6.05 -10.88
CA TYR A 284 -13.15 -5.49 -10.49
C TYR A 284 -12.52 -6.26 -9.33
N THR A 285 -13.30 -6.60 -8.30
CA THR A 285 -12.80 -7.34 -7.13
C THR A 285 -12.29 -8.73 -7.52
N ARG A 286 -12.99 -9.42 -8.43
CA ARG A 286 -12.53 -10.69 -9.01
C ARG A 286 -11.22 -10.52 -9.78
N TRP A 287 -11.16 -9.49 -10.63
CA TRP A 287 -9.96 -9.15 -11.39
C TRP A 287 -8.78 -8.84 -10.45
N LEU A 288 -9.00 -8.02 -9.42
CA LEU A 288 -7.99 -7.60 -8.44
C LEU A 288 -7.40 -8.80 -7.69
N ALA A 289 -8.24 -9.75 -7.28
CA ALA A 289 -7.81 -10.98 -6.61
C ALA A 289 -6.90 -11.84 -7.49
N ALA A 290 -7.20 -11.94 -8.79
CA ALA A 290 -6.36 -12.64 -9.77
C ALA A 290 -5.11 -11.83 -10.15
N ALA A 291 -5.23 -10.50 -10.18
CA ALA A 291 -4.16 -9.59 -10.55
C ALA A 291 -3.02 -9.61 -9.51
N PHE A 292 -3.37 -9.69 -8.22
CA PHE A 292 -2.38 -9.71 -7.14
C PHE A 292 -1.27 -10.77 -7.33
N ALA A 293 -1.62 -11.96 -7.80
CA ALA A 293 -0.64 -13.04 -8.01
C ALA A 293 0.42 -12.71 -9.09
N LYS A 294 0.06 -11.88 -10.08
CA LYS A 294 0.93 -11.50 -11.21
C LYS A 294 1.58 -10.12 -11.02
N ALA A 295 1.16 -9.37 -10.01
CA ALA A 295 1.66 -8.04 -9.72
C ALA A 295 3.12 -8.10 -9.21
N ASP A 296 3.92 -7.12 -9.64
CA ASP A 296 5.21 -6.83 -9.01
C ASP A 296 5.01 -6.23 -7.60
N ASP A 297 6.10 -6.02 -6.87
CA ASP A 297 6.05 -5.59 -5.47
C ASP A 297 5.36 -4.22 -5.27
N ASP A 298 5.66 -3.23 -6.11
CA ASP A 298 5.05 -1.90 -6.05
C ASP A 298 3.54 -1.98 -6.33
N GLN A 299 3.14 -2.81 -7.29
CA GLN A 299 1.73 -3.05 -7.62
C GLN A 299 1.02 -3.81 -6.49
N ARG A 300 1.65 -4.83 -5.89
CA ARG A 300 1.10 -5.56 -4.73
C ARG A 300 0.84 -4.60 -3.56
N LEU A 301 1.81 -3.75 -3.23
CA LEU A 301 1.66 -2.72 -2.20
C LEU A 301 0.48 -1.77 -2.51
N SER A 302 0.33 -1.34 -3.78
CA SER A 302 -0.80 -0.48 -4.18
C SER A 302 -2.15 -1.17 -3.98
N ILE A 303 -2.24 -2.46 -4.31
CA ILE A 303 -3.45 -3.27 -4.09
C ILE A 303 -3.73 -3.40 -2.58
N GLU A 304 -2.74 -3.77 -1.78
CA GLU A 304 -2.86 -3.93 -0.33
C GLU A 304 -3.36 -2.67 0.36
N ARG A 305 -2.76 -1.51 0.07
CA ARG A 305 -3.19 -0.21 0.62
C ARG A 305 -4.65 0.10 0.30
N SER A 306 -5.13 -0.35 -0.86
CA SER A 306 -6.51 -0.13 -1.28
C SER A 306 -7.49 -1.06 -0.56
N LEU A 307 -7.07 -2.30 -0.27
CA LEU A 307 -7.90 -3.28 0.44
C LEU A 307 -8.15 -2.91 1.91
N PHE A 308 -7.14 -2.33 2.58
CA PHE A 308 -7.23 -1.91 3.97
C PHE A 308 -7.52 -0.42 4.13
N VAL A 309 -8.53 0.06 3.40
CA VAL A 309 -8.99 1.45 3.47
C VAL A 309 -9.66 1.78 4.81
N ARG A 310 -9.37 2.96 5.36
CA ARG A 310 -9.97 3.47 6.60
C ARG A 310 -11.06 4.51 6.33
N SER A 311 -12.17 4.42 7.05
CA SER A 311 -13.21 5.46 7.13
C SER A 311 -12.75 6.69 7.91
N PHE A 312 -13.34 7.85 7.62
CA PHE A 312 -13.11 9.08 8.38
C PHE A 312 -13.76 9.03 9.77
N ASN A 313 -13.32 9.91 10.67
CA ASN A 313 -13.77 9.94 12.08
C ASN A 313 -15.29 10.07 12.24
N GLN A 314 -15.97 10.84 11.39
CA GLN A 314 -17.43 11.00 11.46
C GLN A 314 -18.15 9.70 11.10
N GLU A 315 -17.76 9.04 10.02
CA GLU A 315 -18.32 7.75 9.62
C GLU A 315 -17.99 6.64 10.63
N ARG A 316 -16.83 6.71 11.28
CA ARG A 316 -16.44 5.77 12.34
C ARG A 316 -17.46 5.77 13.47
N ALA A 317 -17.97 6.94 13.87
CA ALA A 317 -19.02 7.04 14.89
C ALA A 317 -20.31 6.34 14.43
N GLU A 318 -20.71 6.53 13.18
CA GLU A 318 -21.90 5.86 12.60
C GLU A 318 -21.72 4.34 12.45
N GLN A 319 -20.48 3.87 12.31
CA GLN A 319 -20.14 2.45 12.19
C GLN A 319 -19.83 1.79 13.55
N GLY A 320 -20.22 2.42 14.66
CA GLY A 320 -20.01 1.87 16.01
C GLY A 320 -18.54 1.82 16.44
N GLY A 321 -17.72 2.76 15.95
CA GLY A 321 -16.29 2.82 16.25
C GLY A 321 -15.39 2.13 15.22
N LYS A 322 -15.95 1.47 14.21
CA LYS A 322 -15.18 0.74 13.18
C LYS A 322 -14.51 1.69 12.19
N SER A 323 -13.21 1.51 12.05
CA SER A 323 -12.30 2.18 11.13
C SER A 323 -12.32 1.56 9.73
N TYR A 324 -12.64 0.27 9.55
CA TYR A 324 -12.63 -0.36 8.23
C TYR A 324 -14.05 -0.68 7.76
N PRO A 325 -14.51 -0.12 6.62
CA PRO A 325 -15.86 -0.34 6.13
C PRO A 325 -16.06 -1.84 5.80
N PRO A 326 -16.99 -2.56 6.45
CA PRO A 326 -17.17 -4.00 6.26
C PRO A 326 -17.78 -4.36 4.90
N PHE A 327 -18.40 -3.38 4.23
CA PHE A 327 -19.01 -3.54 2.90
C PHE A 327 -18.03 -3.32 1.73
N ALA A 328 -16.81 -2.85 2.01
CA ALA A 328 -15.81 -2.60 0.97
C ALA A 328 -15.22 -3.91 0.42
N TRP A 329 -14.98 -3.93 -0.89
CA TRP A 329 -14.36 -5.06 -1.62
C TRP A 329 -15.14 -6.38 -1.48
N PRO A 330 -16.44 -6.42 -1.83
CA PRO A 330 -17.26 -7.62 -1.70
C PRO A 330 -16.68 -8.79 -2.51
N GLY A 331 -16.52 -9.94 -1.85
CA GLY A 331 -15.93 -11.14 -2.45
C GLY A 331 -14.44 -11.33 -2.17
N ILE A 332 -13.75 -10.35 -1.56
CA ILE A 332 -12.43 -10.56 -0.96
C ILE A 332 -12.58 -10.69 0.55
N ASP A 333 -12.25 -11.88 1.08
CA ASP A 333 -11.95 -12.00 2.51
C ASP A 333 -10.60 -11.33 2.78
N ARG A 334 -10.65 -10.07 3.23
CA ARG A 334 -9.46 -9.25 3.50
C ARG A 334 -8.56 -9.85 4.59
N PHE A 335 -9.12 -10.62 5.52
CA PHE A 335 -8.33 -11.30 6.54
C PHE A 335 -7.52 -12.43 5.90
N ALA A 336 -8.18 -13.30 5.14
CA ALA A 336 -7.52 -14.39 4.42
C ALA A 336 -6.54 -13.87 3.37
N PHE A 337 -6.84 -12.74 2.73
CA PHE A 337 -5.92 -12.05 1.83
C PHE A 337 -4.62 -11.68 2.56
N GLY A 338 -4.70 -11.05 3.74
CA GLY A 338 -3.51 -10.71 4.52
C GLY A 338 -2.72 -11.95 4.95
N LEU A 339 -3.40 -13.04 5.35
CA LEU A 339 -2.74 -14.31 5.65
C LEU A 339 -1.98 -14.89 4.45
N ARG A 340 -2.49 -14.74 3.22
CA ARG A 340 -1.74 -15.15 2.03
C ARG A 340 -0.44 -14.37 1.88
N VAL A 341 -0.43 -13.07 2.19
CA VAL A 341 0.81 -12.26 2.18
C VAL A 341 1.75 -12.69 3.29
N ILE A 342 1.23 -13.06 4.48
CA ILE A 342 2.02 -13.69 5.55
C ILE A 342 2.67 -14.98 5.06
N ASP A 343 1.92 -15.84 4.37
CA ASP A 343 2.45 -17.11 3.86
C ASP A 343 3.51 -16.91 2.79
N ASP A 344 3.34 -15.92 1.89
CA ASP A 344 4.38 -15.51 0.94
C ASP A 344 5.65 -15.00 1.65
N TRP A 345 5.50 -14.19 2.71
CA TRP A 345 6.62 -13.70 3.53
C TRP A 345 7.37 -14.82 4.26
N ARG A 346 6.64 -15.79 4.82
CA ARG A 346 7.20 -16.99 5.46
C ARG A 346 7.95 -17.86 4.45
N ALA A 347 7.36 -18.09 3.28
CA ALA A 347 8.00 -18.85 2.20
C ALA A 347 9.28 -18.17 1.69
N ALA A 348 9.37 -16.85 1.80
CA ALA A 348 10.57 -16.07 1.50
C ALA A 348 11.64 -16.09 2.61
N GLY A 349 11.41 -16.80 3.73
CA GLY A 349 12.36 -16.91 4.84
C GLY A 349 12.31 -15.72 5.81
N HIS A 350 11.12 -15.14 6.02
CA HIS A 350 10.89 -14.08 7.00
C HIS A 350 11.73 -12.81 6.79
N LEU A 351 11.92 -12.40 5.52
CA LEU A 351 12.76 -11.26 5.19
C LEU A 351 12.36 -10.01 6.00
N THR A 352 13.36 -9.38 6.63
CA THR A 352 13.22 -8.14 7.40
C THR A 352 14.05 -7.01 6.76
N GLN A 353 13.88 -5.77 7.24
CA GLN A 353 14.69 -4.62 6.78
C GLN A 353 16.21 -4.82 6.99
N MET A 354 16.61 -5.66 7.94
CA MET A 354 18.02 -5.86 8.31
C MET A 354 18.74 -6.95 7.54
N THR A 355 18.04 -7.80 6.77
CA THR A 355 18.62 -8.82 5.88
C THR A 355 19.36 -8.24 4.65
N ARG A 356 19.83 -6.99 4.76
CA ARG A 356 20.37 -6.09 3.72
C ARG A 356 21.68 -6.59 3.08
N GLY A 357 22.31 -7.62 3.65
CA GLY A 357 23.61 -8.15 3.22
C GLY A 357 23.59 -9.26 2.17
N SER A 358 22.46 -9.89 1.88
CA SER A 358 22.42 -11.09 1.03
C SER A 358 21.33 -11.01 -0.04
N SER A 359 21.57 -10.25 -1.12
CA SER A 359 20.92 -10.32 -2.46
C SER A 359 19.37 -10.39 -2.59
N GLY A 360 18.61 -10.48 -1.50
CA GLY A 360 17.16 -10.58 -1.47
C GLY A 360 16.55 -9.20 -1.63
N LYS A 361 15.74 -9.03 -2.68
CA LYS A 361 14.98 -7.78 -2.85
C LYS A 361 13.96 -7.67 -1.72
N ARG A 362 14.01 -6.54 -1.01
CA ARG A 362 12.97 -6.09 -0.08
C ARG A 362 11.60 -6.14 -0.78
N SER A 363 10.61 -6.73 -0.13
CA SER A 363 9.21 -6.65 -0.56
C SER A 363 8.48 -5.66 0.33
N LEU A 364 8.13 -4.50 -0.22
CA LEU A 364 7.32 -3.49 0.46
C LEU A 364 5.92 -4.02 0.78
N ALA A 365 5.40 -4.93 -0.04
CA ALA A 365 4.15 -5.63 0.20
C ALA A 365 4.21 -6.48 1.49
N HIS A 366 5.28 -7.28 1.65
CA HIS A 366 5.50 -8.02 2.90
C HIS A 366 5.61 -7.08 4.11
N GLU A 367 6.31 -5.96 3.99
CA GLU A 367 6.45 -5.00 5.09
C GLU A 367 5.13 -4.34 5.49
N PHE A 368 4.26 -4.06 4.52
CA PHE A 368 2.97 -3.42 4.79
C PHE A 368 2.01 -4.34 5.54
N VAL A 369 1.94 -5.63 5.18
CA VAL A 369 1.03 -6.60 5.82
C VAL A 369 1.68 -7.31 7.00
N ALA A 370 2.85 -7.92 6.82
CA ALA A 370 3.50 -8.69 7.86
C ALA A 370 4.04 -7.80 8.98
N CYS A 371 4.47 -6.57 8.65
CA CYS A 371 5.14 -5.69 9.60
C CYS A 371 6.23 -6.44 10.38
N PRO A 372 7.24 -7.02 9.69
CA PRO A 372 8.20 -7.90 10.33
C PRO A 372 8.98 -7.13 11.40
N TYR A 373 8.97 -7.66 12.61
CA TYR A 373 9.74 -7.11 13.72
C TYR A 373 11.18 -7.59 13.61
N ALA A 374 12.13 -6.68 13.83
CA ALA A 374 13.55 -6.99 13.77
C ALA A 374 14.32 -6.18 14.83
N MET A 375 15.27 -6.83 15.50
CA MET A 375 16.12 -6.25 16.54
C MET A 375 17.56 -6.05 16.05
N ASP A 376 18.02 -4.80 15.91
CA ASP A 376 19.43 -4.49 15.66
C ASP A 376 20.15 -4.24 16.98
N GLY A 377 20.68 -5.30 17.58
CA GLY A 377 21.18 -5.21 18.96
C GLY A 377 20.05 -4.77 19.90
N THR A 378 20.16 -3.58 20.48
CA THR A 378 19.13 -2.98 21.36
C THR A 378 18.20 -2.01 20.65
N ALA A 379 18.47 -1.63 19.41
CA ALA A 379 17.62 -0.71 18.66
C ALA A 379 16.49 -1.47 17.97
N HIS A 380 15.24 -1.09 18.26
CA HIS A 380 14.09 -1.50 17.47
C HIS A 380 14.16 -0.84 16.10
N VAL A 381 14.33 -1.62 15.05
CA VAL A 381 14.16 -1.12 13.68
C VAL A 381 12.67 -1.16 13.40
N VAL A 382 11.98 -0.04 13.68
CA VAL A 382 10.54 0.05 13.43
C VAL A 382 10.32 0.05 11.92
N PRO A 383 9.67 -0.98 11.34
CA PRO A 383 9.35 -0.97 9.93
C PRO A 383 8.41 0.20 9.64
N HIS A 384 8.51 0.78 8.44
CA HIS A 384 7.55 1.79 7.99
C HIS A 384 6.25 1.10 7.60
N CYS A 385 5.52 0.59 8.59
CA CYS A 385 4.26 -0.10 8.37
C CYS A 385 3.12 0.59 9.14
N ASP A 386 1.96 0.66 8.51
CA ASP A 386 0.77 1.30 9.08
C ASP A 386 -0.04 0.36 9.99
N TYR A 387 0.40 -0.90 10.11
CA TYR A 387 -0.25 -1.98 10.85
C TYR A 387 -1.73 -2.22 10.47
N ASP A 388 -2.08 -1.92 9.22
CA ASP A 388 -3.46 -1.87 8.75
C ASP A 388 -4.18 -3.22 8.82
N TRP A 389 -3.50 -4.29 8.43
CA TRP A 389 -4.06 -5.63 8.50
C TRP A 389 -4.30 -6.09 9.95
N TYR A 390 -3.38 -5.78 10.87
CA TYR A 390 -3.54 -6.09 12.30
C TYR A 390 -4.67 -5.29 12.95
N ARG A 391 -4.77 -3.99 12.66
CA ARG A 391 -5.92 -3.17 13.12
C ARG A 391 -7.24 -3.73 12.60
N PHE A 392 -7.29 -4.08 11.31
CA PHE A 392 -8.46 -4.71 10.71
C PHE A 392 -8.79 -6.06 11.39
N ALA A 393 -7.78 -6.89 11.65
CA ALA A 393 -7.94 -8.18 12.32
C ALA A 393 -8.43 -8.05 13.77
N LEU A 394 -8.15 -6.96 14.48
CA LEU A 394 -8.58 -6.77 15.86
C LEU A 394 -9.91 -6.00 15.99
N GLU A 395 -10.43 -5.43 14.89
CA GLU A 395 -11.63 -4.60 14.93
C GLU A 395 -12.94 -5.40 15.10
N SER A 396 -12.93 -6.69 14.76
CA SER A 396 -14.09 -7.58 14.93
C SER A 396 -13.87 -8.54 16.09
N ASP A 397 -14.95 -8.92 16.78
CA ASP A 397 -14.89 -9.85 17.92
C ASP A 397 -14.29 -11.22 17.57
N ASP A 398 -14.50 -11.69 16.33
CA ASP A 398 -13.96 -12.96 15.85
C ASP A 398 -12.53 -12.86 15.31
N GLY A 399 -12.10 -11.66 14.97
CA GLY A 399 -10.81 -11.43 14.32
C GLY A 399 -9.60 -11.87 15.16
N PRO A 400 -9.52 -11.57 16.48
CA PRO A 400 -8.50 -12.12 17.35
C PRO A 400 -8.47 -13.66 17.38
N LYS A 401 -9.63 -14.33 17.36
CA LYS A 401 -9.71 -15.80 17.33
C LYS A 401 -9.20 -16.36 16.01
N ARG A 402 -9.53 -15.70 14.89
CA ARG A 402 -9.02 -16.07 13.56
C ARG A 402 -7.50 -15.90 13.50
N LEU A 403 -6.96 -14.83 14.09
CA LEU A 403 -5.52 -14.58 14.14
C LEU A 403 -4.79 -15.61 15.03
N ALA A 404 -5.36 -15.93 16.20
CA ALA A 404 -4.86 -17.02 17.04
C ALA A 404 -4.86 -18.37 16.31
N SER A 405 -5.96 -18.71 15.64
CA SER A 405 -6.06 -19.93 14.83
C SER A 405 -4.99 -19.96 13.73
N ALA A 406 -4.80 -18.83 13.05
CA ALA A 406 -3.78 -18.70 12.01
C ALA A 406 -2.35 -18.91 12.53
N MET A 407 -2.03 -18.42 13.73
CA MET A 407 -0.72 -18.68 14.38
C MET A 407 -0.55 -20.16 14.70
N MET A 408 -1.56 -20.78 15.31
CA MET A 408 -1.53 -22.19 15.70
C MET A 408 -1.42 -23.14 14.49
N GLU A 409 -2.19 -22.88 13.43
CA GLU A 409 -2.15 -23.67 12.19
C GLU A 409 -0.78 -23.61 11.50
N ARG A 410 -0.14 -22.44 11.53
CA ARG A 410 1.14 -22.20 10.86
C ARG A 410 2.33 -22.71 11.66
N ASN A 411 2.17 -22.86 12.97
CA ASN A 411 3.20 -23.35 13.89
C ASN A 411 4.55 -22.64 13.68
N ASP A 412 4.51 -21.32 13.58
CA ASP A 412 5.65 -20.48 13.21
C ASP A 412 5.93 -19.47 14.34
N PRO A 413 7.04 -19.66 15.09
CA PRO A 413 7.36 -18.79 16.21
C PRO A 413 7.66 -17.35 15.77
N ILE A 414 8.28 -17.14 14.60
CA ILE A 414 8.61 -15.79 14.10
C ILE A 414 7.33 -15.05 13.71
N PHE A 415 6.39 -15.73 13.06
CA PHE A 415 5.07 -15.14 12.77
C PHE A 415 4.33 -14.81 14.07
N THR A 416 4.37 -15.71 15.06
CA THR A 416 3.76 -15.50 16.37
C THR A 416 4.34 -14.28 17.07
N GLU A 417 5.67 -14.18 17.19
CA GLU A 417 6.34 -13.02 17.78
C GLU A 417 5.94 -11.73 17.05
N THR A 418 5.94 -11.75 15.72
CA THR A 418 5.54 -10.63 14.87
C THR A 418 4.09 -10.19 15.16
N VAL A 419 3.15 -11.14 15.28
CA VAL A 419 1.76 -10.85 15.66
C VAL A 419 1.68 -10.16 17.02
N PHE A 420 2.34 -10.72 18.04
CA PHE A 420 2.32 -10.17 19.39
C PHE A 420 2.96 -8.78 19.46
N HIS A 421 4.06 -8.55 18.74
CA HIS A 421 4.65 -7.21 18.60
C HIS A 421 3.68 -6.23 17.97
N ASN A 422 3.04 -6.61 16.86
CA ASN A 422 2.16 -5.71 16.12
C ASN A 422 0.88 -5.37 16.89
N ILE A 423 0.28 -6.33 17.61
CA ILE A 423 -0.90 -6.10 18.47
C ILE A 423 -0.65 -4.96 19.47
N ARG A 424 0.54 -4.92 20.07
CA ARG A 424 0.92 -3.88 21.04
C ARG A 424 0.92 -2.47 20.46
N HIS A 425 1.20 -2.33 19.16
CA HIS A 425 1.23 -1.02 18.49
C HIS A 425 -0.14 -0.57 17.98
N VAL A 426 -1.10 -1.49 17.84
CA VAL A 426 -2.39 -1.18 17.23
C VAL A 426 -3.56 -1.10 18.21
N ALA A 427 -3.51 -1.85 19.29
CA ALA A 427 -4.60 -1.88 20.26
C ALA A 427 -4.55 -0.65 21.17
N SER A 428 -5.70 -0.01 21.38
CA SER A 428 -5.81 1.14 22.30
C SER A 428 -5.47 0.80 23.75
N LYS A 429 -5.67 -0.47 24.13
CA LYS A 429 -5.23 -1.08 25.38
C LYS A 429 -4.31 -2.24 25.04
N SER A 430 -3.08 -1.92 24.67
CA SER A 430 -2.09 -2.87 24.16
C SER A 430 -1.91 -4.09 25.06
N GLN A 431 -1.84 -3.88 26.38
CA GLN A 431 -1.65 -4.94 27.36
C GLN A 431 -2.87 -5.87 27.47
N ASP A 432 -4.08 -5.32 27.65
CA ASP A 432 -5.34 -6.10 27.66
C ASP A 432 -5.49 -6.95 26.40
N ALA A 433 -5.22 -6.37 25.22
CA ALA A 433 -5.33 -7.05 23.94
C ALA A 433 -4.29 -8.17 23.78
N THR A 434 -3.06 -7.94 24.29
CA THR A 434 -1.99 -8.94 24.23
C THR A 434 -2.29 -10.11 25.18
N ILE A 435 -2.78 -9.85 26.39
CA ILE A 435 -3.23 -10.90 27.33
C ILE A 435 -4.41 -11.69 26.73
N ALA A 436 -5.40 -10.99 26.15
CA ALA A 436 -6.51 -11.65 25.49
C ALA A 436 -6.06 -12.54 24.31
N MET A 437 -5.07 -12.10 23.52
CA MET A 437 -4.48 -12.92 22.47
C MET A 437 -3.74 -14.13 23.04
N LEU A 438 -2.98 -13.95 24.12
CA LEU A 438 -2.25 -15.02 24.79
C LEU A 438 -3.20 -16.13 25.27
N ARG A 439 -4.36 -15.77 25.85
CA ARG A 439 -5.42 -16.70 26.24
C ARG A 439 -5.99 -17.49 25.05
N ASN A 440 -6.08 -16.88 23.87
CA ASN A 440 -6.57 -17.57 22.67
C ASN A 440 -5.60 -18.64 22.15
N VAL A 441 -4.30 -18.57 22.50
CA VAL A 441 -3.28 -19.56 22.11
C VAL A 441 -2.78 -20.40 23.28
N GLU A 442 -3.40 -20.28 24.45
CA GLU A 442 -2.96 -20.89 25.73
C GLU A 442 -2.79 -22.41 25.68
N ARG A 443 -3.58 -23.11 24.84
CA ARG A 443 -3.48 -24.57 24.70
C ARG A 443 -2.43 -25.01 23.68
N ASN A 444 -1.73 -24.08 23.05
CA ASN A 444 -0.78 -24.34 21.99
C ASN A 444 0.58 -23.77 22.38
N ALA A 445 1.46 -24.61 22.93
CA ALA A 445 2.75 -24.20 23.45
C ALA A 445 3.64 -23.48 22.40
N SER A 446 3.58 -23.88 21.14
CA SER A 446 4.42 -23.30 20.10
C SER A 446 4.01 -21.89 19.68
N ALA A 447 2.74 -21.51 19.84
CA ALA A 447 2.27 -20.14 19.72
C ALA A 447 2.30 -19.39 21.06
N TRP A 448 2.08 -20.07 22.17
CA TRP A 448 2.05 -19.43 23.49
C TRP A 448 3.43 -18.96 23.95
N LEU A 449 4.46 -19.82 23.83
CA LEU A 449 5.82 -19.50 24.34
C LEU A 449 6.43 -18.25 23.67
N PRO A 450 6.44 -18.11 22.32
CA PRO A 450 6.97 -16.90 21.69
C PRO A 450 6.12 -15.66 22.00
N GLY A 451 4.79 -15.80 22.07
CA GLY A 451 3.90 -14.70 22.44
C GLY A 451 4.10 -14.21 23.88
N ALA A 452 4.26 -15.14 24.83
CA ALA A 452 4.55 -14.84 26.23
C ALA A 452 5.91 -14.18 26.40
N ARG A 453 6.92 -14.60 25.63
CA ARG A 453 8.23 -13.94 25.60
C ARG A 453 8.14 -12.48 25.13
N VAL A 454 7.43 -12.21 24.04
CA VAL A 454 7.20 -10.84 23.55
C VAL A 454 6.47 -9.99 24.60
N LEU A 455 5.49 -10.57 25.31
CA LEU A 455 4.82 -9.90 26.42
C LEU A 455 5.75 -9.65 27.60
N ALA A 456 6.67 -10.56 27.93
CA ALA A 456 7.66 -10.37 28.98
C ALA A 456 8.60 -9.19 28.65
N GLU A 457 9.24 -9.22 27.48
CA GLU A 457 10.14 -8.16 27.02
C GLU A 457 9.43 -6.80 26.83
N ALA A 458 8.10 -6.81 26.70
CA ALA A 458 7.26 -5.63 26.65
C ALA A 458 6.99 -4.97 28.01
N SER A 459 7.18 -5.73 29.09
CA SER A 459 6.62 -5.43 30.41
C SER A 459 7.68 -5.02 31.43
N ASP A 460 8.83 -4.53 30.95
CA ASP A 460 9.92 -4.04 31.78
C ASP A 460 9.42 -3.07 32.85
N ASN A 461 9.53 -3.51 34.10
CA ASN A 461 9.13 -2.76 35.29
C ASN A 461 7.67 -2.30 35.27
N SER A 462 6.78 -3.09 34.66
CA SER A 462 5.36 -2.79 34.59
C SER A 462 4.72 -2.83 35.99
N THR A 463 3.90 -1.82 36.28
CA THR A 463 3.09 -1.75 37.52
C THR A 463 1.64 -2.21 37.30
N ASP A 464 1.34 -2.74 36.11
CA ASP A 464 -0.01 -3.16 35.77
C ASP A 464 -0.36 -4.49 36.47
N ARG A 465 -1.29 -4.37 37.41
CA ARG A 465 -1.78 -5.47 38.24
C ARG A 465 -2.42 -6.59 37.43
N ILE A 466 -3.02 -6.29 36.28
CA ILE A 466 -3.69 -7.30 35.44
C ILE A 466 -2.69 -8.35 34.96
N LEU A 467 -1.47 -7.94 34.66
CA LEU A 467 -0.43 -8.85 34.18
C LEU A 467 0.12 -9.74 35.29
N LEU A 468 0.30 -9.20 36.50
CA LEU A 468 0.68 -10.01 37.65
C LEU A 468 -0.41 -11.03 38.01
N GLU A 469 -1.68 -10.61 38.03
CA GLU A 469 -2.82 -11.50 38.25
C GLU A 469 -2.88 -12.62 37.19
N GLU A 470 -2.62 -12.29 35.92
CA GLU A 470 -2.60 -13.26 34.84
C GLU A 470 -1.40 -14.21 34.93
N ALA A 471 -0.21 -13.71 35.26
CA ALA A 471 0.98 -14.54 35.48
C ALA A 471 0.76 -15.54 36.64
N GLN A 472 0.12 -15.09 37.72
CA GLN A 472 -0.24 -15.96 38.85
C GLN A 472 -1.23 -17.05 38.43
N ARG A 473 -2.29 -16.71 37.68
CA ARG A 473 -3.24 -17.70 37.16
C ARG A 473 -2.51 -18.76 36.32
N LEU A 474 -1.72 -18.32 35.35
CA LEU A 474 -0.99 -19.20 34.45
C LEU A 474 0.00 -20.09 35.21
N TRP A 475 0.65 -19.59 36.26
CA TRP A 475 1.59 -20.37 37.06
C TRP A 475 0.92 -21.56 37.77
N LEU A 476 -0.27 -21.31 38.31
CA LEU A 476 -1.05 -22.30 39.04
C LEU A 476 -1.69 -23.33 38.10
N GLU A 477 -2.07 -22.92 36.89
CA GLU A 477 -2.79 -23.76 35.92
C GLU A 477 -1.87 -24.52 34.95
N HIS A 478 -0.68 -24.00 34.64
CA HIS A 478 0.22 -24.52 33.60
C HIS A 478 1.65 -24.72 34.09
N ALA A 479 1.94 -25.91 34.63
CA ALA A 479 3.28 -26.25 35.11
C ALA A 479 4.33 -26.20 34.00
N GLU A 480 3.97 -26.57 32.78
CA GLU A 480 4.81 -26.57 31.59
C GLU A 480 5.26 -25.17 31.15
N TYR A 481 4.60 -24.09 31.61
CA TYR A 481 4.91 -22.71 31.25
C TYR A 481 5.67 -21.93 32.32
N ARG A 482 5.89 -22.53 33.49
CA ARG A 482 6.46 -21.84 34.66
C ARG A 482 7.81 -21.18 34.41
N GLY A 483 8.69 -21.77 33.60
CA GLY A 483 9.95 -21.11 33.21
C GLY A 483 9.73 -19.78 32.47
N THR A 484 8.80 -19.76 31.52
CA THR A 484 8.42 -18.54 30.76
C THR A 484 7.63 -17.55 31.61
N ILE A 485 6.80 -18.04 32.52
CA ILE A 485 6.08 -17.18 33.47
C ILE A 485 7.06 -16.53 34.44
N LEU A 486 8.07 -17.26 34.92
CA LEU A 486 9.14 -16.70 35.75
C LEU A 486 9.91 -15.61 34.99
N TYR A 487 10.12 -15.77 33.68
CA TYR A 487 10.73 -14.76 32.83
C TYR A 487 9.86 -13.50 32.72
N LEU A 488 8.55 -13.66 32.52
CA LEU A 488 7.60 -12.56 32.58
C LEU A 488 7.64 -11.83 33.93
N LEU A 489 7.62 -12.56 35.05
CA LEU A 489 7.69 -11.97 36.39
C LEU A 489 9.02 -11.23 36.62
N GLY A 490 10.13 -11.78 36.14
CA GLY A 490 11.44 -11.12 36.17
C GLY A 490 11.43 -9.79 35.42
N HIS A 491 10.77 -9.72 34.26
CA HIS A 491 10.59 -8.47 33.52
C HIS A 491 9.66 -7.47 34.22
N ILE A 492 8.56 -7.92 34.81
CA ILE A 492 7.64 -7.07 35.60
C ILE A 492 8.39 -6.36 36.74
N ASP A 493 9.43 -6.99 37.29
CA ASP A 493 10.24 -6.43 38.37
C ASP A 493 11.72 -6.31 38.00
N ALA A 494 12.03 -5.95 36.74
CA ALA A 494 13.39 -5.93 36.17
C ALA A 494 14.43 -5.07 36.93
N TYR A 495 14.00 -4.27 37.91
CA TYR A 495 14.85 -3.44 38.76
C TYR A 495 14.64 -3.66 40.27
N ASP A 496 14.02 -4.77 40.67
CA ASP A 496 13.71 -5.10 42.07
C ASP A 496 13.00 -3.93 42.81
N HIS A 497 11.94 -3.42 42.18
CA HIS A 497 11.11 -2.37 42.77
C HIS A 497 10.03 -2.95 43.70
N GLY A 498 9.96 -4.26 43.83
CA GLY A 498 8.97 -4.97 44.64
C GLY A 498 7.61 -5.03 43.95
N ASN A 499 7.59 -5.04 42.61
CA ASN A 499 6.37 -5.31 41.84
C ASN A 499 5.95 -6.78 42.00
N VAL A 500 6.90 -7.68 42.26
CA VAL A 500 6.69 -9.10 42.57
C VAL A 500 7.23 -9.36 43.98
N ASP A 501 6.44 -10.04 44.82
CA ASP A 501 6.91 -10.46 46.15
C ASP A 501 7.77 -11.74 46.03
N TRP A 502 9.03 -11.56 45.64
CA TRP A 502 9.97 -12.68 45.46
C TRP A 502 10.23 -13.48 46.74
N ARG A 503 10.08 -12.86 47.92
CA ARG A 503 10.30 -13.53 49.21
C ARG A 503 9.08 -14.33 49.65
N GLY A 504 7.89 -13.78 49.42
CA GLY A 504 6.59 -14.46 49.59
C GLY A 504 6.16 -15.28 48.38
N PHE A 505 7.08 -15.58 47.45
CA PHE A 505 6.74 -16.27 46.20
C PHE A 505 6.04 -17.61 46.45
N GLU A 506 6.50 -18.37 47.43
CA GLU A 506 5.89 -19.66 47.80
C GLU A 506 4.42 -19.51 48.22
N ASP A 507 4.07 -18.45 48.96
CA ASP A 507 2.70 -18.18 49.39
C ASP A 507 1.81 -17.75 48.22
N ALA A 508 2.34 -16.97 47.28
CA ALA A 508 1.59 -16.46 46.13
C ALA A 508 1.45 -17.50 45.00
N PHE A 509 2.45 -18.34 44.80
CA PHE A 509 2.59 -19.22 43.63
C PHE A 509 2.57 -20.72 43.99
N GLY A 510 2.36 -21.06 45.26
CA GLY A 510 2.12 -22.43 45.73
C GLY A 510 3.38 -23.31 45.79
N GLY A 511 4.57 -22.71 45.74
CA GLY A 511 5.85 -23.42 45.80
C GLY A 511 7.03 -22.54 45.39
N ARG A 512 8.23 -22.95 45.79
CA ARG A 512 9.49 -22.38 45.28
C ARG A 512 9.81 -22.90 43.89
N VAL A 513 10.61 -22.13 43.14
CA VAL A 513 11.07 -22.50 41.81
C VAL A 513 12.07 -23.66 41.90
N ASN A 514 11.75 -24.78 41.25
CA ASN A 514 12.62 -25.97 41.23
C ASN A 514 13.66 -25.93 40.09
N ALA A 515 14.51 -26.96 40.03
CA ALA A 515 15.59 -27.06 39.04
C ALA A 515 15.09 -27.06 37.58
N SER A 516 14.00 -27.78 37.29
CA SER A 516 13.44 -27.87 35.95
C SER A 516 12.85 -26.53 35.51
N GLU A 517 12.14 -25.85 36.40
CA GLU A 517 11.53 -24.54 36.12
C GLU A 517 12.62 -23.48 35.88
N LEU A 518 13.70 -23.48 36.69
CA LEU A 518 14.83 -22.58 36.45
C LEU A 518 15.55 -22.91 35.14
N GLN A 519 15.73 -24.18 34.79
CA GLN A 519 16.32 -24.56 33.51
C GLN A 519 15.48 -24.01 32.34
N SER A 520 14.16 -24.21 32.35
CA SER A 520 13.25 -23.67 31.33
C SER A 520 13.27 -22.15 31.26
N TYR A 521 13.43 -21.46 32.38
CA TYR A 521 13.65 -20.01 32.43
C TYR A 521 14.96 -19.60 31.74
N LEU A 522 16.07 -20.26 32.08
CA LEU A 522 17.39 -19.95 31.50
C LEU A 522 17.48 -20.30 30.00
N ASP A 523 16.68 -21.24 29.52
CA ASP A 523 16.59 -21.60 28.10
C ASP A 523 15.98 -20.49 27.23
N LEU A 524 15.36 -19.46 27.82
CA LEU A 524 14.84 -18.29 27.09
C LEU A 524 15.95 -17.32 26.64
N GLY A 525 17.18 -17.50 27.14
CA GLY A 525 18.38 -16.88 26.60
C GLY A 525 19.11 -15.93 27.56
N PRO A 526 20.08 -15.15 27.03
CA PRO A 526 20.94 -14.24 27.81
C PRO A 526 20.21 -13.33 28.79
N THR A 527 19.09 -12.74 28.38
CA THR A 527 18.28 -11.84 29.21
C THR A 527 17.74 -12.54 30.45
N ALA A 528 17.37 -13.82 30.38
CA ALA A 528 16.90 -14.56 31.54
C ALA A 528 18.04 -14.71 32.57
N LEU A 529 19.25 -14.99 32.10
CA LEU A 529 20.40 -15.09 32.99
C LEU A 529 20.78 -13.74 33.60
N TRP A 530 20.62 -12.65 32.84
CA TRP A 530 20.77 -11.28 33.36
C TRP A 530 19.76 -10.94 34.46
N LEU A 531 18.50 -11.34 34.31
CA LEU A 531 17.43 -11.16 35.31
C LEU A 531 17.53 -12.13 36.50
N LEU A 532 18.42 -13.13 36.46
CA LEU A 532 18.49 -14.20 37.47
C LEU A 532 18.65 -13.69 38.92
N PRO A 533 19.44 -12.64 39.23
CA PRO A 533 19.53 -12.11 40.59
C PRO A 533 18.18 -11.66 41.18
N ILE A 534 17.28 -11.15 40.34
CA ILE A 534 15.97 -10.62 40.77
C ILE A 534 15.06 -11.77 41.20
N VAL A 535 15.03 -12.84 40.41
CA VAL A 535 14.20 -14.03 40.70
C VAL A 535 14.79 -14.91 41.80
N TRP A 536 16.05 -14.67 42.19
CA TRP A 536 16.81 -15.51 43.12
C TRP A 536 16.08 -15.85 44.43
N PRO A 537 15.38 -14.92 45.10
CA PRO A 537 14.71 -15.22 46.37
C PRO A 537 13.60 -16.29 46.27
N ALA A 538 13.01 -16.46 45.09
CA ALA A 538 11.94 -17.44 44.84
C ALA A 538 12.46 -18.87 44.62
N LEU A 539 13.77 -19.05 44.48
CA LEU A 539 14.33 -20.32 44.07
C LEU A 539 14.48 -21.33 45.24
N ASP A 540 14.38 -22.63 44.93
CA ASP A 540 14.50 -23.72 45.92
C ASP A 540 15.95 -24.17 46.16
N LYS A 541 16.37 -24.41 47.41
CA LYS A 541 17.77 -24.68 47.76
C LYS A 541 18.25 -26.11 47.42
N GLY A 542 17.37 -26.99 46.92
CA GLY A 542 17.63 -28.43 46.74
C GLY A 542 18.52 -28.83 45.56
N TYR A 543 19.12 -27.90 44.81
CA TYR A 543 19.87 -28.21 43.59
C TYR A 543 21.03 -27.25 43.31
N SER A 544 22.00 -27.70 42.51
CA SER A 544 23.13 -26.89 42.05
C SER A 544 22.68 -25.84 41.04
N ARG A 545 22.95 -24.57 41.35
CA ARG A 545 22.74 -23.41 40.49
C ARG A 545 23.78 -23.35 39.39
N ALA A 546 25.04 -23.58 39.75
CA ALA A 546 26.14 -23.50 38.81
C ALA A 546 25.99 -24.53 37.69
N ALA A 547 25.44 -25.72 37.98
CA ALA A 547 25.16 -26.73 36.97
C ALA A 547 24.19 -26.26 35.86
N LEU A 548 23.25 -25.36 36.17
CA LEU A 548 22.30 -24.81 35.21
C LEU A 548 22.80 -23.50 34.58
N ILE A 549 23.52 -22.68 35.34
CA ILE A 549 24.00 -21.35 34.93
C ILE A 549 25.21 -21.44 34.00
N VAL A 550 26.25 -22.18 34.39
CA VAL A 550 27.55 -22.18 33.69
C VAL A 550 27.43 -22.54 32.21
N PRO A 551 26.63 -23.54 31.79
CA PRO A 551 26.45 -23.87 30.38
C PRO A 551 25.87 -22.73 29.52
N LYS A 552 25.30 -21.69 30.13
CA LYS A 552 24.66 -20.56 29.44
C LYS A 552 25.48 -19.26 29.50
N LEU A 553 26.59 -19.25 30.24
CA LEU A 553 27.35 -18.02 30.51
C LEU A 553 28.00 -17.43 29.25
N ASP A 554 28.61 -18.24 28.39
CA ASP A 554 29.24 -17.71 27.17
C ASP A 554 28.23 -16.96 26.30
N ALA A 555 27.05 -17.54 26.07
CA ALA A 555 25.98 -16.90 25.31
C ALA A 555 25.54 -15.55 25.92
N MET A 556 25.54 -15.42 27.25
CA MET A 556 25.23 -14.16 27.91
C MET A 556 26.36 -13.14 27.82
N LEU A 557 27.60 -13.58 28.02
CA LEU A 557 28.77 -12.71 27.98
C LEU A 557 29.05 -12.17 26.58
N ASP A 558 28.76 -12.97 25.56
CA ASP A 558 28.93 -12.61 24.15
C ASP A 558 27.74 -11.82 23.57
N ASP A 559 26.64 -11.66 24.34
CA ASP A 559 25.48 -10.87 23.92
C ASP A 559 25.77 -9.36 24.04
N GLY A 560 26.19 -8.76 22.92
CA GLY A 560 26.47 -7.32 22.84
C GLY A 560 25.31 -6.42 23.25
N ARG A 561 24.07 -6.91 23.29
CA ARG A 561 22.90 -6.12 23.74
C ARG A 561 23.00 -5.81 25.23
N LEU A 562 23.40 -6.79 26.04
CA LEU A 562 23.52 -6.65 27.48
C LEU A 562 24.67 -5.72 27.87
N GLY A 563 25.71 -5.61 27.04
CA GLY A 563 26.81 -4.67 27.24
C GLY A 563 26.40 -3.19 27.12
N SER A 564 25.25 -2.90 26.49
CA SER A 564 24.76 -1.52 26.28
C SER A 564 23.77 -1.04 27.35
N ILE A 565 23.36 -1.90 28.28
CA ILE A 565 22.43 -1.54 29.37
C ILE A 565 23.21 -0.77 30.45
N PRO A 566 22.92 0.52 30.69
CA PRO A 566 23.63 1.30 31.71
C PRO A 566 23.37 0.72 33.11
N ALA A 567 24.42 0.69 33.93
CA ALA A 567 24.40 0.31 35.35
C ALA A 567 24.15 -1.16 35.73
N ASN A 568 23.86 -2.07 34.79
CA ASN A 568 23.61 -3.49 35.08
C ASN A 568 24.02 -4.40 33.91
N GLY A 569 25.26 -4.33 33.44
CA GLY A 569 25.73 -5.23 32.36
C GLY A 569 25.85 -6.69 32.81
N SER A 570 26.28 -7.57 31.89
CA SER A 570 26.55 -9.00 32.19
C SER A 570 27.53 -9.21 33.37
N TYR A 571 28.44 -8.26 33.59
CA TYR A 571 29.34 -8.22 34.75
C TYR A 571 28.60 -8.09 36.09
N GLU A 572 27.67 -7.15 36.21
CA GLU A 572 26.92 -6.89 37.45
C GLU A 572 25.98 -8.06 37.77
N ALA A 573 25.32 -8.62 36.74
CA ALA A 573 24.49 -9.81 36.92
C ALA A 573 25.32 -10.98 37.50
N LEU A 574 26.52 -11.23 36.96
CA LEU A 574 27.42 -12.25 37.48
C LEU A 574 27.91 -11.95 38.90
N LEU A 575 28.24 -10.70 39.20
CA LEU A 575 28.62 -10.28 40.54
C LEU A 575 27.50 -10.59 41.54
N HIS A 576 26.25 -10.25 41.21
CA HIS A 576 25.10 -10.53 42.07
C HIS A 576 24.85 -12.04 42.23
N ILE A 577 25.01 -12.84 41.17
CA ILE A 577 24.93 -14.31 41.26
C ILE A 577 25.98 -14.85 42.27
N ILE A 578 27.23 -14.37 42.18
CA ILE A 578 28.29 -14.75 43.13
C ILE A 578 27.91 -14.35 44.56
N GLN A 579 27.41 -13.14 44.76
CA GLN A 579 26.97 -12.65 46.06
C GLN A 579 25.84 -13.49 46.66
N HIS A 580 24.86 -13.90 45.84
CA HIS A 580 23.79 -14.78 46.29
C HIS A 580 24.30 -16.17 46.70
N LEU A 581 25.20 -16.78 45.92
CA LEU A 581 25.82 -18.06 46.28
C LEU A 581 26.66 -17.96 47.55
N CYS A 582 27.35 -16.85 47.76
CA CYS A 582 28.03 -16.52 49.01
C CYS A 582 27.06 -16.45 50.20
N ALA A 583 25.93 -15.75 50.03
CA ALA A 583 24.90 -15.65 51.07
C ALA A 583 24.28 -17.00 51.43
N GLU A 584 24.16 -17.91 50.45
CA GLU A 584 23.70 -19.28 50.63
C GLU A 584 24.78 -20.22 51.18
N LYS A 585 26.04 -19.77 51.26
CA LYS A 585 27.22 -20.59 51.61
C LYS A 585 27.40 -21.80 50.69
N ASN A 586 27.02 -21.67 49.42
CA ASN A 586 27.11 -22.74 48.43
C ASN A 586 28.51 -22.79 47.80
N VAL A 587 29.47 -23.33 48.56
CA VAL A 587 30.89 -23.36 48.19
C VAL A 587 31.14 -24.18 46.91
N ALA A 588 30.35 -25.23 46.68
CA ALA A 588 30.49 -26.08 45.50
C ALA A 588 30.17 -25.28 44.22
N ASP A 589 29.04 -24.59 44.18
CA ASP A 589 28.64 -23.79 43.02
C ASP A 589 29.58 -22.60 42.79
N LEU A 590 30.07 -21.96 43.87
CA LEU A 590 31.10 -20.91 43.76
C LEU A 590 32.38 -21.43 43.10
N ALA A 591 32.85 -22.62 43.49
CA ALA A 591 34.04 -23.23 42.90
C ALA A 591 33.84 -23.57 41.41
N THR A 592 32.64 -23.98 41.02
CA THR A 592 32.27 -24.23 39.62
C THR A 592 32.27 -22.94 38.79
N ILE A 593 31.64 -21.87 39.29
CA ILE A 593 31.65 -20.56 38.61
C ILE A 593 33.08 -20.00 38.52
N ARG A 594 33.87 -20.10 39.59
CA ARG A 594 35.28 -19.66 39.57
C ARG A 594 36.10 -20.39 38.52
N THR A 595 35.93 -21.71 38.41
CA THR A 595 36.60 -22.52 37.40
C THR A 595 36.27 -22.03 35.99
N TYR A 596 34.99 -21.77 35.73
CA TYR A 596 34.55 -21.18 34.45
C TYR A 596 35.18 -19.80 34.21
N LEU A 597 35.11 -18.88 35.17
CA LEU A 597 35.66 -17.52 35.03
C LEU A 597 37.17 -17.54 34.76
N LYS A 598 37.91 -18.43 35.42
CA LYS A 598 39.34 -18.62 35.17
C LYS A 598 39.62 -19.05 33.72
N GLN A 599 38.80 -19.97 33.19
CA GLN A 599 38.90 -20.41 31.79
C GLN A 599 38.52 -19.29 30.81
N ARG A 600 37.46 -18.52 31.11
CA ARG A 600 37.03 -17.37 30.30
C ARG A 600 38.10 -16.31 30.22
N VAL A 601 38.67 -15.89 31.35
CA VAL A 601 39.76 -14.89 31.42
C VAL A 601 41.00 -15.35 30.66
N ALA A 602 41.33 -16.65 30.70
CA ALA A 602 42.45 -17.19 29.95
C ALA A 602 42.22 -17.22 28.43
N SER A 603 40.98 -17.47 28.00
CA SER A 603 40.61 -17.53 26.57
C SER A 603 40.28 -16.16 25.96
N HIS A 604 39.86 -15.19 26.78
CA HIS A 604 39.45 -13.85 26.37
C HIS A 604 40.24 -12.78 27.16
N PRO A 605 41.57 -12.68 26.94
CA PRO A 605 42.39 -11.73 27.68
C PRO A 605 41.94 -10.29 27.42
N GLY A 606 41.73 -9.53 28.50
CA GLY A 606 41.28 -8.14 28.46
C GLY A 606 39.82 -7.93 28.89
N GLU A 607 39.02 -9.00 29.02
CA GLU A 607 37.69 -8.91 29.62
C GLU A 607 37.77 -8.57 31.13
N PRO A 608 36.81 -7.80 31.68
CA PRO A 608 36.87 -7.34 33.07
C PRO A 608 36.58 -8.45 34.12
N PHE A 609 36.39 -9.70 33.70
CA PHE A 609 35.94 -10.80 34.57
C PHE A 609 37.01 -11.37 35.51
N GLY A 610 38.28 -10.98 35.37
CA GLY A 610 39.37 -11.42 36.27
C GLY A 610 39.17 -10.99 37.73
N ARG A 611 38.37 -9.95 37.99
CA ARG A 611 37.96 -9.59 39.34
C ARG A 611 36.92 -10.56 39.91
N LEU A 612 35.92 -10.95 39.11
CA LEU A 612 34.88 -11.89 39.53
C LEU A 612 35.46 -13.28 39.85
N GLU A 613 36.52 -13.70 39.16
CA GLU A 613 37.24 -14.94 39.48
C GLU A 613 37.78 -14.93 40.93
N LYS A 614 38.27 -13.78 41.40
CA LYS A 614 38.79 -13.61 42.77
C LYS A 614 37.66 -13.47 43.79
N ASP A 615 36.54 -12.89 43.38
CA ASP A 615 35.37 -12.70 44.23
C ASP A 615 34.58 -14.01 44.40
N ALA A 616 34.64 -14.94 43.44
CA ALA A 616 34.02 -16.26 43.50
C ALA A 616 34.78 -17.26 44.41
N THR A 617 35.18 -16.83 45.60
CA THR A 617 35.79 -17.70 46.63
C THR A 617 35.04 -17.58 47.95
N SER A 618 35.03 -18.65 48.74
CA SER A 618 34.41 -18.64 50.06
C SER A 618 35.05 -17.62 51.02
N GLU A 619 36.33 -17.28 50.82
CA GLU A 619 37.07 -16.30 51.63
C GLU A 619 36.66 -14.87 51.31
N SER A 620 36.30 -14.60 50.05
CA SER A 620 35.82 -13.30 49.57
C SER A 620 34.34 -13.04 49.90
N CYS A 621 33.60 -14.06 50.37
CA CYS A 621 32.19 -13.93 50.73
C CYS A 621 32.03 -13.05 51.98
N GLN A 622 31.70 -11.78 51.78
CA GLN A 622 31.28 -10.91 52.88
C GLN A 622 29.88 -11.30 53.35
N PRO A 623 29.57 -11.13 54.65
CA PRO A 623 28.20 -11.31 55.14
C PRO A 623 27.27 -10.38 54.37
N ALA A 624 26.17 -10.93 53.85
CA ALA A 624 25.19 -10.15 53.10
C ALA A 624 24.72 -8.96 53.97
N PRO A 625 24.67 -7.74 53.42
CA PRO A 625 24.05 -6.63 54.14
C PRO A 625 22.62 -7.02 54.52
N PRO A 626 22.13 -6.58 55.69
CA PRO A 626 20.76 -6.89 56.09
C PRO A 626 19.81 -6.44 54.98
N PRO A 627 18.83 -7.29 54.60
CA PRO A 627 17.95 -6.98 53.49
C PRO A 627 17.24 -5.65 53.77
N PRO A 628 17.07 -4.80 52.74
CA PRO A 628 16.26 -3.60 52.92
C PRO A 628 14.85 -4.01 53.40
N PRO A 629 14.23 -3.22 54.29
CA PRO A 629 12.86 -3.47 54.71
C PRO A 629 11.95 -3.52 53.48
N PRO A 630 10.93 -4.40 53.45
CA PRO A 630 10.02 -4.50 52.31
C PRO A 630 9.42 -3.13 52.02
N ARG A 631 9.65 -2.62 50.79
CA ARG A 631 9.22 -1.26 50.40
C ARG A 631 7.70 -1.16 50.33
N ASN A 632 6.99 -2.25 50.05
CA ASN A 632 5.54 -2.33 50.03
C ASN A 632 5.09 -3.70 50.59
N GLU A 633 4.28 -3.74 51.66
CA GLU A 633 3.56 -4.97 52.02
C GLU A 633 2.38 -5.12 51.04
N VAL A 634 2.58 -5.85 49.94
CA VAL A 634 1.48 -6.30 49.09
C VAL A 634 0.88 -7.55 49.73
N ARG A 635 -0.02 -7.37 50.71
CA ARG A 635 -0.77 -8.50 51.29
C ARG A 635 -1.83 -8.98 50.32
N LEU A 636 -1.64 -10.16 49.75
CA LEU A 636 -2.71 -10.93 49.13
C LEU A 636 -3.68 -11.38 50.24
N VAL A 637 -4.90 -10.83 50.26
CA VAL A 637 -5.92 -11.19 51.26
C VAL A 637 -6.68 -12.44 50.78
N PRO A 638 -6.72 -13.54 51.56
CA PRO A 638 -7.51 -14.71 51.19
C PRO A 638 -9.01 -14.40 51.29
N GLY A 639 -9.74 -14.64 50.20
CA GLY A 639 -11.21 -14.61 50.18
C GLY A 639 -11.83 -13.28 49.74
N LYS A 640 -12.09 -13.16 48.44
CA LYS A 640 -13.02 -12.23 47.76
C LYS A 640 -12.91 -10.72 48.11
N GLN A 641 -12.54 -9.98 47.07
CA GLN A 641 -12.70 -8.53 46.79
C GLN A 641 -11.55 -7.58 47.16
N ARG A 642 -10.90 -7.12 46.08
CA ARG A 642 -10.07 -5.92 45.86
C ARG A 642 -8.83 -5.77 46.74
N LEU A 643 -7.68 -6.00 46.09
CA LEU A 643 -6.36 -5.51 46.50
C LEU A 643 -6.42 -4.01 46.82
N LYS A 644 -6.13 -3.64 48.06
CA LYS A 644 -5.89 -2.27 48.50
C LYS A 644 -4.38 -2.08 48.63
N ILE A 645 -3.79 -1.30 47.74
CA ILE A 645 -2.43 -0.80 47.91
C ILE A 645 -2.51 0.27 49.02
N ILE A 646 -1.96 -0.03 50.19
CA ILE A 646 -1.78 0.98 51.23
C ILE A 646 -0.48 1.71 50.91
N GLN A 647 -0.56 2.83 50.19
CA GLN A 647 0.53 3.79 50.22
C GLN A 647 0.60 4.34 51.66
N LYS A 648 1.65 3.96 52.39
CA LYS A 648 1.96 4.63 53.66
C LYS A 648 2.24 6.09 53.32
N GLY A 649 1.32 6.97 53.73
CA GLY A 649 1.53 8.41 53.70
C GLY A 649 2.81 8.74 54.47
N THR A 650 3.74 9.41 53.81
CA THR A 650 4.80 10.17 54.44
C THR A 650 4.14 11.35 55.18
N PRO A 651 4.54 11.68 56.42
CA PRO A 651 3.95 12.76 57.21
C PRO A 651 4.05 14.14 56.55
#